data_AF-K9TM63-F1
#
_entry.id   AF-K9TM63-F1
#
_cell.length_a   1.000
_cell.length_b   1.000
_cell.length_c   1.000
_cell.angle_alpha   90.00
_cell.angle_beta   90.00
_cell.angle_gamma   90.00
#
_symmetry.space_group_name_H-M   'P 1'
#
loop_
_entity.id
_entity.type
_entity.pdbx_description
1 polymer ?
#
loop_
_entity_poly.entity_id
_entity_poly.type
_entity_poly.pdbx_seq_one_letter_code
_entity_poly.pdbx_strand_id
1 'polypeptide(L)'
;MTALPPPDRLRPGQAPPAPSKSALTSFLNRLQPTPETVVLLLAVFIGSSTGMGIVTFHYLIHLIHTVMLEDVMGVISPAGPWTLACIPALGGAVVGLMRWHRPDFGPGISALIAATQGLRELLPLRPVTKMVAASVSLGTGASLGPEGPSVEIGANFGMLLGEVLQVSRERQRLLLGAGAAAGLAAGFNAPIAGVFFALEVVLGTTFATSAVSVVLLAAVVAALIAQIGLGSQPAFTLPMYDVRSPLELPLYLGLGLLAAGVSIAFTETIQFARRCFRGEVALVRCLGRIPRPIHPAIGGVVVGLVALQWPQIMGIGYETVEAMLQDVEFSLPLLVTLLVVKLGITAFCQGSGLVGGVFAPAMFLGASLGSAYGKVLAANLPAVASHIAAPPAYAMVGMAAVLAGTAKAPLTAILLLFELTRDYRIVLPLMAAVGLAAWLVEGSKVRNDSELNPEQMGFNVAPDRPVEILEQMSVAAAMHESFLILKDTQSVLEAGLALTQGRSYSALVFDSTDRLMGIISLQDIERAIALGERPGSTRVESDSEAVPWIKQAIAEICTLEVLYAYPDELLSEALDRMAARGLRQLPVVDPDDPHRVLGLLDREGIALACNVAAVSEALAPYVLLPNAAPSLELSEGDRAA
;
A
#
# COMPACT_ATOMS: atom_id res chain seq x y z
N MET A 1 -40.60 17.67 -53.26
CA MET A 1 -41.16 16.46 -52.62
C MET A 1 -40.02 15.46 -52.43
N THR A 2 -39.37 15.52 -51.28
CA THR A 2 -38.55 14.45 -50.70
C THR A 2 -38.67 14.67 -49.19
N ALA A 3 -39.51 13.84 -48.58
CA ALA A 3 -39.83 13.93 -47.17
C ALA A 3 -38.61 13.58 -46.32
N LEU A 4 -38.20 14.50 -45.45
CA LEU A 4 -37.33 14.16 -44.33
C LEU A 4 -38.10 13.19 -43.42
N PRO A 5 -37.47 12.10 -42.94
CA PRO A 5 -38.12 11.21 -41.99
C PRO A 5 -38.38 11.96 -40.67
N PRO A 6 -39.46 11.61 -39.94
CA PRO A 6 -39.72 12.22 -38.64
C PRO A 6 -38.58 11.89 -37.67
N PRO A 7 -38.27 12.77 -36.70
CA PRO A 7 -37.26 12.48 -35.70
C PRO A 7 -37.66 11.20 -34.97
N ASP A 8 -36.74 10.23 -34.94
CA ASP A 8 -36.88 9.02 -34.15
C ASP A 8 -37.25 9.43 -32.74
N ARG A 9 -38.47 9.07 -32.33
CA ARG A 9 -38.87 9.14 -30.93
C ARG A 9 -37.80 8.39 -30.17
N LEU A 10 -37.02 9.11 -29.36
CA LEU A 10 -36.21 8.54 -28.29
C LEU A 10 -37.11 7.51 -27.61
N ARG A 11 -36.84 6.22 -27.87
CA ARG A 11 -37.39 5.15 -27.04
C ARG A 11 -37.04 5.59 -25.62
N PRO A 12 -37.99 5.60 -24.66
CA PRO A 12 -37.63 5.89 -23.29
C PRO A 12 -36.55 4.87 -22.93
N GLY A 13 -35.30 5.34 -22.92
CA GLY A 13 -34.16 4.57 -22.49
C GLY A 13 -34.51 4.16 -21.08
N GLN A 14 -34.54 2.86 -20.85
CA GLN A 14 -34.66 2.29 -19.51
C GLN A 14 -33.80 3.15 -18.59
N ALA A 15 -34.44 3.83 -17.64
CA ALA A 15 -33.72 4.45 -16.55
C ALA A 15 -32.73 3.39 -16.04
N PRO A 16 -31.44 3.73 -15.84
CA PRO A 16 -30.51 2.76 -15.28
C PRO A 16 -31.18 2.17 -14.04
N PRO A 17 -31.22 0.84 -13.87
CA PRO A 17 -31.91 0.24 -12.75
C PRO A 17 -31.39 0.92 -11.49
N ALA A 18 -32.29 1.55 -10.73
CA ALA A 18 -31.93 2.18 -9.48
C ALA A 18 -31.12 1.16 -8.69
N PRO A 19 -29.94 1.53 -8.14
CA PRO A 19 -29.07 0.56 -7.48
C PRO A 19 -29.92 -0.16 -6.44
N SER A 20 -30.07 -1.48 -6.64
CA SER A 20 -30.82 -2.35 -5.74
C SER A 20 -30.17 -2.20 -4.38
N LYS A 21 -30.77 -1.38 -3.50
CA LYS A 21 -30.29 -1.19 -2.14
C LYS A 21 -30.34 -2.57 -1.48
N SER A 22 -29.17 -3.11 -1.14
CA SER A 22 -29.05 -4.38 -0.44
C SER A 22 -29.96 -4.37 0.79
N ALA A 23 -30.67 -5.48 1.04
CA ALA A 23 -31.54 -5.63 2.21
C ALA A 23 -30.76 -5.35 3.51
N LEU A 24 -29.48 -5.71 3.53
CA LEU A 24 -28.56 -5.43 4.65
C LEU A 24 -28.35 -3.93 4.84
N THR A 25 -28.13 -3.18 3.76
CA THR A 25 -27.99 -1.71 3.81
C THR A 25 -29.29 -1.05 4.29
N SER A 26 -30.45 -1.57 3.89
CA SER A 26 -31.75 -1.07 4.35
C SER A 26 -32.01 -1.35 5.84
N PHE A 27 -31.53 -2.49 6.35
CA PHE A 27 -31.63 -2.86 7.76
C PHE A 27 -30.72 -2.02 8.64
N LEU A 28 -29.45 -1.87 8.25
CA LEU A 28 -28.48 -1.02 8.95
C LEU A 28 -28.94 0.45 8.99
N ASN A 29 -29.47 0.97 7.88
CA ASN A 29 -29.98 2.34 7.83
C ASN A 29 -31.22 2.57 8.72
N ARG A 30 -32.02 1.53 8.98
CA ARG A 30 -33.18 1.62 9.89
C ARG A 30 -32.78 1.68 11.37
N LEU A 31 -31.66 1.07 11.72
CA LEU A 31 -31.18 1.03 13.10
C LEU A 31 -30.49 2.33 13.54
N GLN A 32 -30.10 3.20 12.59
CA GLN A 32 -29.28 4.40 12.83
C GLN A 32 -28.16 4.19 13.89
N PRO A 33 -27.38 3.10 13.80
CA PRO A 33 -26.27 2.87 14.72
C PRO A 33 -25.27 4.01 14.63
N THR A 34 -24.60 4.33 15.75
CA THR A 34 -23.51 5.30 15.73
C THR A 34 -22.45 4.87 14.70
N PRO A 35 -21.82 5.80 13.97
CA PRO A 35 -20.84 5.46 12.94
C PRO A 35 -19.71 4.56 13.49
N GLU A 36 -19.35 4.74 14.76
CA GLU A 36 -18.37 3.92 15.47
C GLU A 36 -18.80 2.46 15.63
N THR A 37 -20.05 2.19 15.98
CA THR A 37 -20.55 0.81 16.17
C THR A 37 -20.65 0.06 14.86
N VAL A 38 -21.05 0.73 13.77
CA VAL A 38 -21.01 0.15 12.42
C VAL A 38 -19.61 -0.25 12.03
N VAL A 39 -18.66 0.65 12.27
CA VAL A 39 -17.24 0.45 11.95
C VAL A 39 -16.63 -0.72 12.73
N LEU A 40 -16.92 -0.81 14.03
CA LEU A 40 -16.49 -1.93 14.88
C LEU A 40 -17.07 -3.26 14.41
N LEU A 41 -18.37 -3.31 14.12
CA LEU A 41 -19.04 -4.54 13.66
C LEU A 41 -18.45 -5.00 12.32
N LEU A 42 -18.16 -4.06 11.43
CA LEU A 42 -17.56 -4.32 10.13
C LEU A 42 -16.14 -4.87 10.25
N ALA A 43 -15.33 -4.30 11.14
CA ALA A 43 -13.99 -4.80 11.44
C ALA A 43 -14.01 -6.23 12.00
N VAL A 44 -14.91 -6.50 12.96
CA VAL A 44 -15.08 -7.84 13.54
C VAL A 44 -15.52 -8.84 12.47
N PHE A 45 -16.44 -8.47 11.59
CA PHE A 45 -16.88 -9.34 10.50
C PHE A 45 -15.76 -9.64 9.51
N ILE A 46 -15.04 -8.63 9.02
CA ILE A 46 -13.89 -8.80 8.12
C ILE A 46 -12.81 -9.64 8.78
N GLY A 47 -12.44 -9.32 10.01
CA GLY A 47 -11.43 -10.07 10.76
C GLY A 47 -11.85 -11.54 10.93
N SER A 48 -13.13 -11.78 11.26
CA SER A 48 -13.65 -13.13 11.46
C SER A 48 -13.68 -13.97 10.19
N SER A 49 -14.21 -13.41 9.10
CA SER A 49 -14.26 -14.10 7.81
C SER A 49 -12.86 -14.36 7.25
N THR A 50 -11.95 -13.40 7.40
CA THR A 50 -10.57 -13.50 6.92
C THR A 50 -9.77 -14.50 7.72
N GLY A 51 -9.84 -14.45 9.06
CA GLY A 51 -9.19 -15.42 9.95
C GLY A 51 -9.66 -16.85 9.66
N MET A 52 -10.97 -17.07 9.56
CA MET A 52 -11.52 -18.39 9.21
C MET A 52 -11.08 -18.85 7.81
N GLY A 53 -11.05 -17.94 6.83
CA GLY A 53 -10.56 -18.21 5.49
C GLY A 53 -9.10 -18.67 5.47
N ILE A 54 -8.25 -18.02 6.27
CA ILE A 54 -6.82 -18.35 6.35
C ILE A 54 -6.57 -19.65 7.11
N VAL A 55 -7.30 -19.91 8.19
CA VAL A 55 -7.27 -21.21 8.88
C VAL A 55 -7.61 -22.33 7.89
N THR A 56 -8.71 -22.17 7.15
CA THR A 56 -9.12 -23.12 6.11
C THR A 56 -8.05 -23.29 5.02
N PHE A 57 -7.43 -22.20 4.58
CA PHE A 57 -6.37 -22.20 3.58
C PHE A 57 -5.14 -22.98 4.04
N HIS A 58 -4.68 -22.78 5.29
CA HIS A 58 -3.56 -23.51 5.87
C HIS A 58 -3.86 -25.00 6.06
N TYR A 59 -5.05 -25.36 6.55
CA TYR A 59 -5.48 -26.75 6.61
C TYR A 59 -5.53 -27.41 5.23
N LEU A 60 -5.95 -26.67 4.19
CA LEU A 60 -5.96 -27.20 2.83
C LEU A 60 -4.55 -27.40 2.26
N ILE A 61 -3.61 -26.49 2.53
CA ILE A 61 -2.19 -26.67 2.18
C ILE A 61 -1.65 -27.94 2.87
N HIS A 62 -1.87 -28.07 4.18
CA HIS A 62 -1.39 -29.22 4.95
C HIS A 62 -2.01 -30.53 4.47
N LEU A 63 -3.31 -30.55 4.18
CA LEU A 63 -3.99 -31.73 3.66
C LEU A 63 -3.37 -32.17 2.33
N ILE A 64 -3.14 -31.24 1.41
CA ILE A 64 -2.53 -31.55 0.11
C ILE A 64 -1.08 -31.99 0.30
N HIS A 65 -0.35 -31.35 1.22
CA HIS A 65 1.02 -31.74 1.57
C HIS A 65 1.07 -33.18 2.07
N THR A 66 0.30 -33.55 3.09
CA THR A 66 0.25 -34.92 3.63
C THR A 66 -0.17 -35.93 2.56
N VAL A 67 -1.25 -35.67 1.81
CA VAL A 67 -1.70 -36.61 0.77
C VAL A 67 -0.63 -36.81 -0.31
N MET A 68 0.07 -35.76 -0.72
CA MET A 68 1.03 -35.85 -1.83
C MET A 68 2.39 -36.35 -1.37
N LEU A 69 2.96 -35.76 -0.31
CA LEU A 69 4.32 -36.03 0.17
C LEU A 69 4.42 -37.16 1.20
N GLU A 70 3.36 -37.50 1.91
CA GLU A 70 3.37 -38.65 2.85
C GLU A 70 2.72 -39.87 2.19
N ASP A 71 1.46 -39.77 1.76
CA ASP A 71 0.71 -40.93 1.24
C ASP A 71 1.18 -41.34 -0.16
N VAL A 72 1.06 -40.44 -1.15
CA VAL A 72 1.41 -40.75 -2.54
C VAL A 72 2.90 -41.05 -2.65
N MET A 73 3.76 -40.23 -2.05
CA MET A 73 5.20 -40.51 -2.00
C MET A 73 5.49 -41.85 -1.34
N GLY A 74 4.85 -42.17 -0.21
CA GLY A 74 5.07 -43.42 0.52
C GLY A 74 4.88 -44.64 -0.39
N VAL A 75 3.85 -44.60 -1.25
CA VAL A 75 3.55 -45.68 -2.21
C VAL A 75 4.55 -45.74 -3.37
N ILE A 76 4.98 -44.60 -3.91
CA ILE A 76 5.85 -44.57 -5.11
C ILE A 76 7.34 -44.58 -4.77
N SER A 77 7.73 -44.20 -3.54
CA SER A 77 9.12 -44.10 -3.09
C SER A 77 9.98 -45.35 -3.33
N PRO A 78 9.45 -46.60 -3.29
CA PRO A 78 10.26 -47.78 -3.62
C PRO A 78 10.78 -47.80 -5.05
N ALA A 79 10.20 -47.01 -5.96
CA ALA A 79 10.63 -46.91 -7.36
C ALA A 79 11.90 -46.08 -7.56
N GLY A 80 12.35 -45.34 -6.53
CA GLY A 80 13.63 -44.62 -6.50
C GLY A 80 13.50 -43.10 -6.32
N PRO A 81 14.62 -42.37 -6.15
CA PRO A 81 14.62 -40.95 -5.75
C PRO A 81 13.91 -40.00 -6.72
N TRP A 82 13.78 -40.38 -8.00
CA TRP A 82 13.12 -39.59 -9.04
C TRP A 82 11.63 -39.33 -8.74
N THR A 83 11.03 -40.11 -7.84
CA THR A 83 9.63 -39.95 -7.43
C THR A 83 9.37 -38.61 -6.74
N LEU A 84 10.39 -38.01 -6.12
CA LEU A 84 10.33 -36.65 -5.57
C LEU A 84 10.01 -35.61 -6.63
N ALA A 85 10.54 -35.78 -7.84
CA ALA A 85 10.27 -34.86 -8.94
C ALA A 85 8.84 -34.97 -9.47
N CYS A 86 8.18 -36.11 -9.28
CA CYS A 86 6.81 -36.33 -9.75
C CYS A 86 5.79 -35.50 -8.99
N ILE A 87 6.00 -35.22 -7.70
CA ILE A 87 5.00 -34.51 -6.89
C ILE A 87 4.77 -33.08 -7.36
N PRO A 88 5.80 -32.22 -7.48
CA PRO A 88 5.60 -30.88 -8.03
C PRO A 88 5.04 -30.90 -9.45
N ALA A 89 5.42 -31.89 -10.26
CA ALA A 89 4.89 -32.05 -11.62
C ALA A 89 3.38 -32.36 -11.63
N LEU A 90 2.90 -33.24 -10.75
CA LEU A 90 1.47 -33.53 -10.57
C LEU A 90 0.72 -32.30 -10.06
N GLY A 91 1.28 -31.57 -9.09
CA GLY A 91 0.71 -30.31 -8.62
C GLY A 91 0.55 -29.27 -9.72
N GLY A 92 1.61 -29.09 -10.52
CA GLY A 92 1.59 -28.24 -11.69
C GLY A 92 0.56 -28.68 -12.73
N ALA A 93 0.40 -29.98 -12.96
CA ALA A 93 -0.63 -30.51 -13.85
C ALA A 93 -2.05 -30.22 -13.34
N VAL A 94 -2.31 -30.37 -12.03
CA VAL A 94 -3.61 -30.04 -11.42
C VAL A 94 -3.91 -28.55 -11.53
N VAL A 95 -2.95 -27.68 -11.21
CA VAL A 95 -3.11 -26.22 -11.38
C VAL A 95 -3.32 -25.85 -12.84
N GLY A 96 -2.63 -26.54 -13.75
CA GLY A 96 -2.83 -26.43 -15.19
C GLY A 96 -4.23 -26.80 -15.63
N LEU A 97 -4.76 -27.92 -15.14
CA LEU A 97 -6.15 -28.36 -15.38
C LEU A 97 -7.17 -27.36 -14.83
N MET A 98 -6.94 -26.83 -13.63
CA MET A 98 -7.78 -25.77 -13.07
C MET A 98 -7.78 -24.54 -13.99
N ARG A 99 -6.63 -24.18 -14.55
CA ARG A 99 -6.47 -23.07 -15.50
C ARG A 99 -7.14 -23.34 -16.85
N TRP A 100 -7.22 -24.61 -17.26
CA TRP A 100 -7.99 -25.03 -18.45
C TRP A 100 -9.48 -24.75 -18.27
N HIS A 101 -10.04 -25.13 -17.12
CA HIS A 101 -11.46 -24.88 -16.82
C HIS A 101 -11.74 -23.40 -16.49
N ARG A 102 -10.78 -22.70 -15.89
CA ARG A 102 -10.91 -21.30 -15.46
C ARG A 102 -9.61 -20.53 -15.79
N PRO A 103 -9.56 -19.81 -16.93
CA PRO A 103 -8.34 -19.14 -17.39
C PRO A 103 -7.75 -18.09 -16.42
N ASP A 104 -8.60 -17.49 -15.59
CA ASP A 104 -8.24 -16.49 -14.60
C ASP A 104 -8.69 -16.91 -13.19
N PHE A 105 -7.74 -16.87 -12.25
CA PHE A 105 -7.91 -17.16 -10.83
C PHE A 105 -8.34 -15.93 -10.02
N GLY A 106 -8.37 -14.74 -10.62
CA GLY A 106 -8.81 -13.50 -9.98
C GLY A 106 -7.66 -12.51 -9.74
N PRO A 107 -8.01 -11.24 -9.45
CA PRO A 107 -7.04 -10.16 -9.32
C PRO A 107 -6.03 -10.40 -8.18
N GLY A 108 -4.82 -9.87 -8.35
CA GLY A 108 -3.87 -9.73 -7.24
C GLY A 108 -4.09 -8.43 -6.47
N ILE A 109 -3.41 -8.28 -5.33
CA ILE A 109 -3.62 -7.12 -4.45
C ILE A 109 -3.45 -5.76 -5.16
N SER A 110 -2.43 -5.59 -6.00
CA SER A 110 -2.22 -4.32 -6.71
C SER A 110 -3.34 -3.99 -7.70
N ALA A 111 -3.96 -5.01 -8.31
CA ALA A 111 -5.12 -4.81 -9.17
C ALA A 111 -6.37 -4.42 -8.37
N LEU A 112 -6.52 -4.94 -7.14
CA LEU A 112 -7.59 -4.52 -6.23
C LEU A 112 -7.38 -3.08 -5.76
N ILE A 113 -6.15 -2.69 -5.41
CA ILE A 113 -5.80 -1.31 -5.03
C ILE A 113 -6.15 -0.35 -6.18
N ALA A 114 -5.66 -0.64 -7.39
CA ALA A 114 -5.94 0.16 -8.59
C ALA A 114 -7.44 0.30 -8.88
N ALA A 115 -8.22 -0.76 -8.65
CA ALA A 115 -9.67 -0.71 -8.84
C ALA A 115 -10.35 0.23 -7.82
N THR A 116 -9.89 0.27 -6.56
CA THR A 116 -10.43 1.21 -5.56
C THR A 116 -10.09 2.67 -5.85
N GLN A 117 -8.99 2.92 -6.56
CA GLN A 117 -8.59 4.25 -7.04
C GLN A 117 -9.33 4.66 -8.33
N GLY A 118 -10.08 3.76 -8.95
CA GLY A 118 -10.76 4.02 -10.23
C GLY A 118 -9.84 3.93 -11.45
N LEU A 119 -8.62 3.43 -11.28
CA LEU A 119 -7.64 3.23 -12.36
C LEU A 119 -7.93 1.96 -13.19
N ARG A 120 -8.80 1.08 -12.70
CA ARG A 120 -9.19 -0.16 -13.39
C ARG A 120 -10.63 -0.55 -13.06
N GLU A 121 -11.31 -1.18 -14.01
CA GLU A 121 -12.62 -1.79 -13.76
C GLU A 121 -12.52 -2.92 -12.72
N LEU A 122 -13.60 -3.09 -11.93
CA LEU A 122 -13.71 -4.17 -10.96
C LEU A 122 -13.70 -5.52 -11.68
N LEU A 123 -12.61 -6.28 -11.48
CA LEU A 123 -12.49 -7.64 -11.99
C LEU A 123 -13.32 -8.60 -11.13
N PRO A 124 -13.86 -9.69 -11.70
CA PRO A 124 -14.64 -10.66 -10.95
C PRO A 124 -13.80 -11.27 -9.83
N LEU A 125 -14.22 -11.06 -8.59
CA LEU A 125 -13.57 -11.60 -7.40
C LEU A 125 -13.75 -13.13 -7.38
N ARG A 126 -12.63 -13.85 -7.27
CA ARG A 126 -12.61 -15.33 -7.26
C ARG A 126 -11.71 -15.89 -6.16
N PRO A 127 -11.93 -15.49 -4.89
CA PRO A 127 -11.04 -15.85 -3.79
C PRO A 127 -10.89 -17.36 -3.62
N VAL A 128 -11.99 -18.12 -3.74
CA VAL A 128 -11.98 -19.58 -3.53
C VAL A 128 -11.14 -20.32 -4.56
N THR A 129 -11.26 -19.99 -5.85
CA THR A 129 -10.49 -20.70 -6.90
C THR A 129 -9.00 -20.42 -6.77
N LYS A 130 -8.63 -19.17 -6.42
CA LYS A 130 -7.24 -18.79 -6.20
C LYS A 130 -6.65 -19.46 -4.97
N MET A 131 -7.42 -19.49 -3.87
CA MET A 131 -7.08 -20.19 -2.64
C MET A 131 -6.80 -21.67 -2.92
N VAL A 132 -7.69 -22.38 -3.60
CA VAL A 132 -7.49 -23.81 -3.93
C VAL A 132 -6.27 -24.00 -4.84
N ALA A 133 -6.10 -23.17 -5.88
CA ALA A 133 -4.94 -23.26 -6.77
C ALA A 133 -3.61 -22.99 -6.04
N ALA A 134 -3.61 -22.04 -5.10
CA ALA A 134 -2.48 -21.76 -4.22
C ALA A 134 -2.21 -22.94 -3.28
N SER A 135 -3.25 -23.53 -2.67
CA SER A 135 -3.07 -24.70 -1.79
C SER A 135 -2.49 -25.89 -2.53
N VAL A 136 -2.92 -26.14 -3.77
CA VAL A 136 -2.33 -27.20 -4.62
C VAL A 136 -0.88 -26.90 -4.93
N SER A 137 -0.57 -25.67 -5.36
CA SER A 137 0.81 -25.27 -5.69
C SER A 137 1.74 -25.43 -4.49
N LEU A 138 1.33 -24.90 -3.33
CA LEU A 138 2.14 -24.90 -2.10
C LEU A 138 2.24 -26.29 -1.48
N GLY A 139 1.12 -27.02 -1.39
CA GLY A 139 1.08 -28.37 -0.81
C GLY A 139 1.90 -29.39 -1.62
N THR A 140 2.03 -29.20 -2.93
CA THR A 140 2.88 -30.04 -3.79
C THR A 140 4.34 -29.59 -3.86
N GLY A 141 4.73 -28.57 -3.09
CA GLY A 141 6.12 -28.18 -2.92
C GLY A 141 6.63 -27.12 -3.91
N ALA A 142 5.76 -26.33 -4.54
CA ALA A 142 6.21 -25.14 -5.27
C ALA A 142 6.99 -24.20 -4.33
N SER A 143 8.08 -23.62 -4.84
CA SER A 143 8.89 -22.65 -4.10
C SER A 143 8.22 -21.28 -4.07
N LEU A 144 7.09 -21.21 -3.36
CA LEU A 144 6.25 -20.03 -3.18
C LEU A 144 5.77 -20.00 -1.71
N GLY A 145 5.21 -18.88 -1.29
CA GLY A 145 4.70 -18.69 0.07
C GLY A 145 3.16 -18.58 0.15
N PRO A 146 2.51 -18.99 1.26
CA PRO A 146 1.08 -18.78 1.48
C PRO A 146 0.70 -17.30 1.73
N GLU A 147 1.66 -16.46 2.09
CA GLU A 147 1.43 -15.13 2.65
C GLU A 147 0.74 -14.18 1.66
N GLY A 148 1.17 -14.19 0.40
CA GLY A 148 0.56 -13.38 -0.67
C GLY A 148 -0.92 -13.74 -0.86
N PRO A 149 -1.25 -15.02 -1.11
CA PRO A 149 -2.63 -15.51 -1.12
C PRO A 149 -3.42 -15.17 0.15
N SER A 150 -2.83 -15.27 1.35
CA SER A 150 -3.51 -14.91 2.62
C SER A 150 -3.95 -13.44 2.64
N VAL A 151 -3.06 -12.53 2.25
CA VAL A 151 -3.39 -11.10 2.11
C VAL A 151 -4.49 -10.89 1.08
N GLU A 152 -4.42 -11.58 -0.05
CA GLU A 152 -5.43 -11.48 -1.11
C GLU A 152 -6.79 -12.05 -0.69
N ILE A 153 -6.84 -13.14 0.08
CA ILE A 153 -8.09 -13.70 0.64
C ILE A 153 -8.78 -12.64 1.50
N GLY A 154 -8.05 -12.01 2.42
CA GLY A 154 -8.59 -10.95 3.25
C GLY A 154 -9.02 -9.71 2.45
N ALA A 155 -8.19 -9.27 1.50
CA ALA A 155 -8.52 -8.17 0.58
C ALA A 155 -9.80 -8.44 -0.22
N ASN A 156 -10.01 -9.67 -0.70
CA ASN A 156 -11.24 -10.07 -1.39
C ASN A 156 -12.47 -10.01 -0.46
N PHE A 157 -12.36 -10.43 0.80
CA PHE A 157 -13.47 -10.28 1.76
C PHE A 157 -13.82 -8.81 2.00
N GLY A 158 -12.81 -7.95 2.14
CA GLY A 158 -13.00 -6.50 2.24
C GLY A 158 -13.72 -5.92 1.01
N MET A 159 -13.31 -6.35 -0.19
CA MET A 159 -13.92 -5.92 -1.44
C MET A 159 -15.38 -6.37 -1.59
N LEU A 160 -15.65 -7.66 -1.33
CA LEU A 160 -17.01 -8.24 -1.39
C LEU A 160 -17.94 -7.53 -0.42
N LEU A 161 -17.48 -7.25 0.80
CA LEU A 161 -18.29 -6.60 1.80
C LEU A 161 -18.62 -5.15 1.40
N GLY A 162 -17.66 -4.43 0.85
CA GLY A 162 -17.88 -3.09 0.34
C GLY A 162 -18.82 -3.04 -0.88
N GLU A 163 -18.76 -4.04 -1.77
CA GLU A 163 -19.71 -4.20 -2.88
C GLU A 163 -21.14 -4.48 -2.37
N VAL A 164 -21.29 -5.39 -1.40
CA VAL A 164 -22.60 -5.73 -0.79
C VAL A 164 -23.22 -4.53 -0.08
N LEU A 165 -22.39 -3.70 0.55
CA LEU A 165 -22.83 -2.50 1.27
C LEU A 165 -22.98 -1.27 0.36
N GLN A 166 -22.47 -1.32 -0.89
CA GLN A 166 -22.46 -0.21 -1.85
C GLN A 166 -21.81 1.06 -1.27
N VAL A 167 -20.63 0.92 -0.67
CA VAL A 167 -19.92 2.03 -0.02
C VAL A 167 -19.21 2.95 -1.02
N SER A 168 -18.84 4.16 -0.58
CA SER A 168 -18.01 5.07 -1.38
C SER A 168 -16.62 4.47 -1.65
N ARG A 169 -15.93 4.96 -2.69
CA ARG A 169 -14.58 4.48 -3.07
C ARG A 169 -13.56 4.59 -1.92
N GLU A 170 -13.60 5.67 -1.16
CA GLU A 170 -12.75 5.87 0.01
C GLU A 170 -12.98 4.79 1.08
N ARG A 171 -14.25 4.49 1.37
CA ARG A 171 -14.61 3.40 2.29
C ARG A 171 -14.27 2.03 1.72
N GLN A 172 -14.43 1.82 0.41
CA GLN A 172 -14.02 0.59 -0.26
C GLN A 172 -12.53 0.33 -0.07
N ARG A 173 -11.70 1.37 -0.24
CA ARG A 173 -10.25 1.29 -0.02
C ARG A 173 -9.90 0.98 1.44
N LEU A 174 -10.64 1.56 2.38
CA LEU A 174 -10.51 1.24 3.80
C LEU A 174 -10.84 -0.23 4.10
N LEU A 175 -11.93 -0.77 3.55
CA LEU A 175 -12.30 -2.17 3.74
C LEU A 175 -11.33 -3.14 3.07
N LEU A 176 -10.83 -2.79 1.88
CA LEU A 176 -9.74 -3.49 1.23
C LEU A 176 -8.50 -3.52 2.14
N GLY A 177 -8.13 -2.38 2.73
CA GLY A 177 -7.01 -2.26 3.68
C GLY A 177 -7.22 -3.08 4.94
N ALA A 178 -8.41 -3.01 5.56
CA ALA A 178 -8.75 -3.81 6.74
C ALA A 178 -8.69 -5.32 6.45
N GLY A 179 -9.18 -5.73 5.28
CA GLY A 179 -9.08 -7.11 4.80
C GLY A 179 -7.63 -7.55 4.55
N ALA A 180 -6.83 -6.71 3.89
CA ALA A 180 -5.41 -7.00 3.65
C ALA A 180 -4.61 -7.10 4.96
N ALA A 181 -4.86 -6.21 5.92
CA ALA A 181 -4.25 -6.28 7.26
C ALA A 181 -4.66 -7.55 8.00
N ALA A 182 -5.95 -7.87 8.03
CA ALA A 182 -6.47 -9.13 8.57
C ALA A 182 -5.82 -10.35 7.91
N GLY A 183 -5.62 -10.29 6.59
CA GLY A 183 -5.02 -11.36 5.82
C GLY A 183 -3.55 -11.60 6.17
N LEU A 184 -2.78 -10.52 6.28
CA LEU A 184 -1.38 -10.60 6.69
C LEU A 184 -1.27 -11.04 8.16
N ALA A 185 -2.09 -10.46 9.04
CA ALA A 185 -2.12 -10.74 10.47
C ALA A 185 -2.38 -12.21 10.77
N ALA A 186 -3.41 -12.80 10.14
CA ALA A 186 -3.73 -14.21 10.30
C ALA A 186 -2.71 -15.13 9.61
N GLY A 187 -2.19 -14.74 8.43
CA GLY A 187 -1.23 -15.56 7.69
C GLY A 187 0.13 -15.71 8.37
N PHE A 188 0.57 -14.68 9.10
CA PHE A 188 1.86 -14.65 9.78
C PHE A 188 1.78 -14.72 11.30
N ASN A 189 0.57 -14.75 11.87
CA ASN A 189 0.38 -14.52 13.29
C ASN A 189 1.02 -13.17 13.75
N ALA A 190 0.89 -12.13 12.91
CA ALA A 190 1.58 -10.84 13.06
C ALA A 190 0.62 -9.64 12.87
N PRO A 191 -0.28 -9.36 13.82
CA PRO A 191 -1.27 -8.28 13.72
C PRO A 191 -0.67 -6.88 13.52
N ILE A 192 0.44 -6.52 14.17
CA ILE A 192 1.01 -5.17 14.05
C ILE A 192 1.58 -4.98 12.65
N ALA A 193 2.35 -5.94 12.16
CA ALA A 193 2.85 -5.97 10.80
C ALA A 193 1.72 -5.88 9.77
N GLY A 194 0.59 -6.57 10.01
CA GLY A 194 -0.58 -6.49 9.13
C GLY A 194 -1.19 -5.10 9.03
N VAL A 195 -1.29 -4.39 10.16
CA VAL A 195 -1.77 -2.99 10.17
C VAL A 195 -0.83 -2.10 9.38
N PHE A 196 0.49 -2.18 9.63
CA PHE A 196 1.46 -1.36 8.91
C PHE A 196 1.53 -1.70 7.42
N PHE A 197 1.32 -2.97 7.05
CA PHE A 197 1.21 -3.34 5.64
C PHE A 197 0.03 -2.67 4.95
N ALA A 198 -1.14 -2.64 5.59
CA ALA A 198 -2.28 -1.92 5.05
C ALA A 198 -2.00 -0.42 4.93
N LEU A 199 -1.32 0.18 5.91
CA LEU A 199 -0.96 1.60 5.87
C LEU A 199 0.07 1.91 4.77
N GLU A 200 1.12 1.11 4.67
CA GLU A 200 2.28 1.34 3.79
C GLU A 200 1.98 0.96 2.34
N VAL A 201 1.26 -0.15 2.10
CA VAL A 201 1.07 -0.74 0.77
C VAL A 201 -0.33 -0.48 0.19
N VAL A 202 -1.39 -0.45 1.01
CA VAL A 202 -2.78 -0.38 0.51
C VAL A 202 -3.35 1.05 0.59
N LEU A 203 -3.21 1.69 1.75
CA LEU A 203 -3.79 3.00 2.06
C LEU A 203 -2.86 4.15 1.67
N GLY A 204 -1.54 3.98 1.77
CA GLY A 204 -0.55 4.99 1.41
C GLY A 204 -0.76 6.28 2.21
N THR A 205 -0.86 7.42 1.52
CA THR A 205 -0.94 8.77 2.12
C THR A 205 -2.33 9.20 2.59
N THR A 206 -3.39 8.42 2.31
CA THR A 206 -4.77 8.79 2.64
C THR A 206 -5.12 8.32 4.05
N PHE A 207 -4.79 9.13 5.05
CA PHE A 207 -5.06 8.84 6.46
C PHE A 207 -6.33 9.55 6.94
N ALA A 208 -7.47 8.85 6.96
CA ALA A 208 -8.55 9.21 7.86
C ALA A 208 -8.23 8.59 9.24
N THR A 209 -8.10 9.40 10.29
CA THR A 209 -7.80 8.91 11.66
C THR A 209 -8.83 7.90 12.18
N SER A 210 -10.07 7.98 11.71
CA SER A 210 -11.14 7.01 12.02
C SER A 210 -10.96 5.62 11.35
N ALA A 211 -10.10 5.51 10.33
CA ALA A 211 -9.88 4.27 9.58
C ALA A 211 -8.93 3.30 10.27
N VAL A 212 -7.98 3.81 11.06
CA VAL A 212 -6.93 3.01 11.71
C VAL A 212 -7.53 2.00 12.68
N SER A 213 -8.56 2.40 13.42
CA SER A 213 -9.25 1.53 14.38
C SER A 213 -9.88 0.30 13.72
N VAL A 214 -10.37 0.43 12.48
CA VAL A 214 -11.01 -0.66 11.71
C VAL A 214 -9.98 -1.70 11.31
N VAL A 215 -8.87 -1.20 10.75
CA VAL A 215 -7.76 -2.01 10.26
C VAL A 215 -7.14 -2.77 11.43
N LEU A 216 -6.89 -2.06 12.55
CA LEU A 216 -6.34 -2.64 13.77
C LEU A 216 -7.25 -3.73 14.34
N LEU A 217 -8.53 -3.44 14.52
CA LEU A 217 -9.47 -4.40 15.09
C LEU A 217 -9.63 -5.63 14.19
N ALA A 218 -9.73 -5.44 12.87
CA ALA A 218 -9.83 -6.56 11.92
C ALA A 218 -8.57 -7.44 11.96
N ALA A 219 -7.38 -6.83 12.03
CA ALA A 219 -6.11 -7.55 12.15
C ALA A 219 -6.04 -8.39 13.43
N VAL A 220 -6.41 -7.81 14.58
CA VAL A 220 -6.41 -8.51 15.87
C VAL A 220 -7.41 -9.67 15.89
N VAL A 221 -8.63 -9.46 15.40
CA VAL A 221 -9.67 -10.52 15.35
C VAL A 221 -9.24 -11.66 14.44
N ALA A 222 -8.68 -11.34 13.26
CA ALA A 222 -8.19 -12.35 12.34
C ALA A 222 -7.02 -13.16 12.92
N ALA A 223 -6.05 -12.47 13.53
CA ALA A 223 -4.92 -13.12 14.20
C ALA A 223 -5.39 -14.03 15.34
N LEU A 224 -6.35 -13.58 16.18
CA LEU A 224 -6.90 -14.39 17.26
C LEU A 224 -7.53 -15.69 16.74
N ILE A 225 -8.32 -15.62 15.67
CA ILE A 225 -8.94 -16.80 15.08
C ILE A 225 -7.90 -17.73 14.46
N ALA A 226 -6.87 -17.17 13.80
CA ALA A 226 -5.76 -17.95 13.29
C ALA A 226 -4.98 -18.64 14.42
N GLN A 227 -4.74 -17.97 15.55
CA GLN A 227 -4.09 -18.55 16.72
C GLN A 227 -4.90 -19.69 17.34
N ILE A 228 -6.22 -19.57 17.39
CA ILE A 228 -7.11 -20.64 17.86
C ILE A 228 -7.04 -21.85 16.91
N GLY A 229 -7.01 -21.62 15.60
CA GLY A 229 -7.05 -22.68 14.59
C GLY A 229 -5.70 -23.33 14.26
N LEU A 230 -4.60 -22.59 14.34
CA LEU A 230 -3.25 -22.97 13.88
C LEU A 230 -2.20 -22.95 15.01
N GLY A 231 -2.52 -22.39 16.17
CA GLY A 231 -1.60 -22.22 17.30
C GLY A 231 -1.03 -20.81 17.42
N SER A 232 -0.59 -20.45 18.63
CA SER A 232 -0.10 -19.11 18.98
C SER A 232 1.42 -18.98 19.03
N GLN A 233 2.16 -20.01 18.63
CA GLN A 233 3.62 -19.99 18.67
C GLN A 233 4.19 -19.08 17.56
N PRO A 234 5.34 -18.43 17.80
CA PRO A 234 6.03 -17.67 16.76
C PRO A 234 6.52 -18.64 15.67
N ALA A 235 6.64 -18.15 14.44
CA ALA A 235 7.04 -18.98 13.31
C ALA A 235 8.50 -19.43 13.40
N PHE A 236 9.36 -18.68 14.10
CA PHE A 236 10.76 -19.01 14.27
C PHE A 236 11.14 -19.02 15.76
N THR A 237 11.78 -20.11 16.19
CA THR A 237 12.36 -20.20 17.53
C THR A 237 13.84 -19.82 17.48
N LEU A 238 14.21 -18.79 18.23
CA LEU A 238 15.57 -18.26 18.25
C LEU A 238 16.30 -18.60 19.55
N PRO A 239 17.59 -18.95 19.50
CA PRO A 239 18.44 -18.90 20.68
C PRO A 239 18.77 -17.43 21.02
N MET A 240 19.20 -17.18 22.26
CA MET A 240 19.47 -15.81 22.72
C MET A 240 20.69 -15.21 21.99
N TYR A 241 20.50 -14.02 21.40
CA TYR A 241 21.56 -13.23 20.78
C TYR A 241 21.54 -11.79 21.28
N ASP A 242 22.73 -11.22 21.45
CA ASP A 242 22.91 -9.82 21.85
C ASP A 242 23.84 -9.12 20.86
N VAL A 243 23.55 -7.86 20.57
CA VAL A 243 24.48 -6.95 19.90
C VAL A 243 25.63 -6.70 20.87
N ARG A 244 26.85 -7.11 20.49
CA ARG A 244 28.02 -7.07 21.38
C ARG A 244 28.72 -5.72 21.33
N SER A 245 28.66 -5.03 20.20
CA SER A 245 29.33 -3.74 20.01
C SER A 245 28.61 -2.80 19.05
N PRO A 246 28.58 -1.48 19.31
CA PRO A 246 28.14 -0.47 18.34
C PRO A 246 28.93 -0.50 17.02
N LEU A 247 30.15 -1.03 17.02
CA LEU A 247 30.98 -1.21 15.82
C LEU A 247 30.43 -2.25 14.84
N GLU A 248 29.39 -3.00 15.21
CA GLU A 248 28.70 -3.90 14.30
C GLU A 248 27.80 -3.16 13.30
N LEU A 249 27.36 -1.93 13.63
CA LEU A 249 26.38 -1.20 12.81
C LEU A 249 26.82 -0.99 11.35
N PRO A 250 28.09 -0.61 11.04
CA PRO A 250 28.57 -0.54 9.66
C PRO A 250 28.52 -1.88 8.91
N LEU A 251 28.67 -3.01 9.61
CA LEU A 251 28.58 -4.34 9.00
C LEU A 251 27.14 -4.65 8.58
N TYR A 252 26.16 -4.28 9.41
CA TYR A 252 24.74 -4.42 9.06
C TYR A 252 24.33 -3.49 7.90
N LEU A 253 24.91 -2.29 7.79
CA LEU A 253 24.75 -1.46 6.59
C LEU A 253 25.34 -2.14 5.35
N GLY A 254 26.50 -2.77 5.46
CA GLY A 254 27.06 -3.61 4.38
C GLY A 254 26.13 -4.74 3.95
N LEU A 255 25.47 -5.40 4.92
CA LEU A 255 24.43 -6.38 4.63
C LEU A 255 23.21 -5.76 3.93
N GLY A 256 22.75 -4.58 4.37
CA GLY A 256 21.67 -3.83 3.72
C GLY A 256 21.94 -3.52 2.25
N LEU A 257 23.18 -3.13 1.92
CA LEU A 257 23.62 -2.93 0.54
C LEU A 257 23.50 -4.21 -0.30
N LEU A 258 23.97 -5.35 0.22
CA LEU A 258 23.86 -6.64 -0.47
C LEU A 258 22.40 -7.10 -0.58
N ALA A 259 21.60 -6.86 0.46
CA ALA A 259 20.18 -7.19 0.48
C ALA A 259 19.39 -6.38 -0.56
N ALA A 260 19.75 -5.11 -0.81
CA ALA A 260 19.21 -4.33 -1.92
C ALA A 260 19.48 -5.00 -3.27
N GLY A 261 20.73 -5.42 -3.50
CA GLY A 261 21.13 -6.14 -4.72
C GLY A 261 20.34 -7.43 -4.93
N VAL A 262 20.17 -8.24 -3.87
CA VAL A 262 19.35 -9.46 -3.93
C VAL A 262 17.88 -9.14 -4.17
N SER A 263 17.34 -8.08 -3.56
CA SER A 263 15.94 -7.66 -3.75
C SER A 263 15.65 -7.24 -5.19
N ILE A 264 16.55 -6.46 -5.79
CA ILE A 264 16.49 -6.06 -7.20
C ILE A 264 16.59 -7.29 -8.08
N ALA A 265 17.60 -8.14 -7.87
CA ALA A 265 17.80 -9.36 -8.65
C ALA A 265 16.58 -10.29 -8.57
N PHE A 266 15.98 -10.45 -7.39
CA PHE A 266 14.80 -11.28 -7.21
C PHE A 266 13.59 -10.73 -7.97
N THR A 267 13.34 -9.43 -7.85
CA THR A 267 12.22 -8.76 -8.54
C THR A 267 12.39 -8.83 -10.06
N GLU A 268 13.59 -8.51 -10.56
CA GLU A 268 13.91 -8.57 -11.98
C GLU A 268 13.83 -9.99 -12.54
N THR A 269 14.29 -10.99 -11.80
CA THR A 269 14.25 -12.37 -12.26
C THR A 269 12.82 -12.90 -12.33
N ILE A 270 11.94 -12.52 -11.39
CA ILE A 270 10.50 -12.82 -11.49
C ILE A 270 9.87 -12.17 -12.73
N GLN A 271 10.18 -10.90 -12.99
CA GLN A 271 9.66 -10.19 -14.16
C GLN A 271 10.18 -10.80 -15.46
N PHE A 272 11.47 -11.11 -15.52
CA PHE A 272 12.11 -11.79 -16.65
C PHE A 272 11.46 -13.15 -16.90
N ALA A 273 11.26 -13.96 -15.86
CA ALA A 273 10.57 -15.25 -15.99
C ALA A 273 9.15 -15.09 -16.55
N ARG A 274 8.38 -14.11 -16.06
CA ARG A 274 7.04 -13.81 -16.61
C ARG A 274 7.09 -13.43 -18.10
N ARG A 275 8.05 -12.60 -18.52
CA ARG A 275 8.25 -12.23 -19.93
C ARG A 275 8.62 -13.44 -20.80
N CYS A 276 9.45 -14.34 -20.28
CA CYS A 276 9.80 -15.60 -20.94
C CYS A 276 8.57 -16.48 -21.21
N PHE A 277 7.72 -16.72 -20.20
CA PHE A 277 6.50 -17.51 -20.34
C PHE A 277 5.43 -16.84 -21.22
N ARG A 278 5.44 -15.51 -21.33
CA ARG A 278 4.60 -14.78 -22.30
C ARG A 278 5.14 -14.83 -23.74
N GLY A 279 6.37 -15.31 -23.95
CA GLY A 279 7.00 -15.38 -25.28
C GLY A 279 7.53 -14.03 -25.81
N GLU A 280 7.65 -13.04 -24.93
CA GLU A 280 8.14 -11.69 -25.26
C GLU A 280 9.67 -11.69 -25.48
N VAL A 281 10.38 -12.68 -24.94
CA VAL A 281 11.84 -12.85 -25.10
C VAL A 281 12.16 -13.69 -26.33
N ALA A 282 12.97 -13.15 -27.25
CA ALA A 282 13.29 -13.77 -28.54
C ALA A 282 13.86 -15.20 -28.41
N LEU A 283 14.70 -15.45 -27.41
CA LEU A 283 15.39 -16.73 -27.19
C LEU A 283 14.42 -17.88 -26.85
N VAL A 284 13.30 -17.58 -26.17
CA VAL A 284 12.34 -18.57 -25.64
C VAL A 284 10.93 -18.32 -26.16
N ARG A 285 10.78 -17.70 -27.33
CA ARG A 285 9.49 -17.41 -27.96
C ARG A 285 8.64 -18.67 -28.19
N CYS A 286 9.26 -19.84 -28.28
CA CYS A 286 8.57 -21.12 -28.32
C CYS A 286 7.70 -21.38 -27.08
N LEU A 287 8.10 -20.89 -25.90
CA LEU A 287 7.38 -21.07 -24.64
C LEU A 287 6.04 -20.33 -24.65
N GLY A 288 5.97 -19.17 -25.30
CA GLY A 288 4.73 -18.41 -25.51
C GLY A 288 3.77 -19.03 -26.52
N ARG A 289 4.23 -19.98 -27.36
CA ARG A 289 3.34 -20.75 -28.26
C ARG A 289 2.62 -21.88 -27.52
N ILE A 290 3.13 -22.29 -26.35
CA ILE A 290 2.53 -23.35 -25.55
C ILE A 290 1.23 -22.81 -24.91
N PRO A 291 0.13 -23.57 -24.91
CA PRO A 291 -1.09 -23.20 -24.20
C PRO A 291 -0.83 -22.88 -22.72
N ARG A 292 -1.37 -21.75 -22.23
CA ARG A 292 -1.24 -21.29 -20.84
C ARG A 292 -1.57 -22.36 -19.78
N PRO A 293 -2.54 -23.26 -19.97
CA PRO A 293 -2.81 -24.34 -19.00
C PRO A 293 -1.66 -25.35 -18.82
N ILE A 294 -0.72 -25.44 -19.75
CA ILE A 294 0.42 -26.38 -19.66
C ILE A 294 1.59 -25.76 -18.90
N HIS A 295 1.68 -24.42 -18.85
CA HIS A 295 2.80 -23.72 -18.19
C HIS A 295 3.02 -24.16 -16.73
N PRO A 296 1.98 -24.29 -15.87
CA PRO A 296 2.20 -24.70 -14.48
C PRO A 296 2.78 -26.11 -14.35
N ALA A 297 2.46 -27.04 -15.27
CA ALA A 297 3.04 -28.37 -15.30
C ALA A 297 4.55 -28.34 -15.61
N ILE A 298 4.97 -27.46 -16.54
CA ILE A 298 6.39 -27.21 -16.81
C ILE A 298 7.08 -26.65 -15.56
N GLY A 299 6.42 -25.69 -14.88
CA GLY A 299 6.81 -25.17 -13.57
C GLY A 299 7.11 -26.28 -12.57
N GLY A 300 6.13 -27.16 -12.38
CA GLY A 300 6.23 -28.32 -11.50
C GLY A 300 7.37 -29.26 -11.84
N VAL A 301 7.53 -29.65 -13.10
CA VAL A 301 8.63 -30.54 -13.53
C VAL A 301 10.00 -29.94 -13.19
N VAL A 302 10.20 -28.65 -13.46
CA VAL A 302 11.49 -27.99 -13.18
C VAL A 302 11.75 -27.90 -11.68
N VAL A 303 10.73 -27.56 -10.87
CA VAL A 303 10.85 -27.58 -9.39
C VAL A 303 11.23 -28.98 -8.92
N GLY A 304 10.55 -30.02 -9.42
CA GLY A 304 10.81 -31.40 -9.07
C GLY A 304 12.23 -31.85 -9.41
N LEU A 305 12.72 -31.54 -10.62
CA LEU A 305 14.08 -31.89 -11.04
C LEU A 305 15.16 -31.19 -10.19
N VAL A 306 14.95 -29.92 -9.83
CA VAL A 306 15.88 -29.18 -8.96
C VAL A 306 15.84 -29.72 -7.53
N ALA A 307 14.67 -30.11 -7.03
CA ALA A 307 14.50 -30.68 -5.70
C ALA A 307 15.24 -32.01 -5.51
N LEU A 308 15.51 -32.77 -6.58
CA LEU A 308 16.34 -33.99 -6.51
C LEU A 308 17.77 -33.72 -6.01
N GLN A 309 18.32 -32.56 -6.37
CA GLN A 309 19.68 -32.18 -5.99
C GLN A 309 19.69 -31.31 -4.71
N TRP A 310 18.70 -30.43 -4.55
CA TRP A 310 18.59 -29.52 -3.41
C TRP A 310 17.17 -29.54 -2.83
N PRO A 311 16.83 -30.55 -2.01
CA PRO A 311 15.49 -30.68 -1.44
C PRO A 311 15.11 -29.51 -0.52
N GLN A 312 16.09 -28.81 0.07
CA GLN A 312 15.88 -27.66 0.97
C GLN A 312 15.16 -26.46 0.32
N ILE A 313 15.08 -26.45 -1.02
CA ILE A 313 14.47 -25.39 -1.84
C ILE A 313 12.98 -25.65 -2.04
N MET A 314 12.53 -26.90 -1.86
CA MET A 314 11.15 -27.31 -2.05
C MET A 314 10.22 -26.65 -1.03
N GLY A 315 9.00 -26.31 -1.48
CA GLY A 315 7.97 -25.71 -0.63
C GLY A 315 8.29 -24.31 -0.11
N ILE A 316 7.66 -23.98 1.02
CA ILE A 316 7.68 -22.64 1.63
C ILE A 316 9.10 -22.28 2.07
N GLY A 317 9.84 -23.24 2.64
CA GLY A 317 11.23 -23.08 3.07
C GLY A 317 11.42 -22.59 4.51
N TYR A 318 10.37 -22.53 5.32
CA TYR A 318 10.47 -22.13 6.73
C TYR A 318 11.34 -23.06 7.57
N GLU A 319 11.33 -24.37 7.31
CA GLU A 319 12.22 -25.31 8.01
C GLU A 319 13.70 -24.99 7.78
N THR A 320 14.07 -24.71 6.52
CA THR A 320 15.45 -24.33 6.18
C THR A 320 15.83 -22.98 6.78
N VAL A 321 14.91 -22.01 6.77
CA VAL A 321 15.12 -20.70 7.40
C VAL A 321 15.28 -20.86 8.91
N GLU A 322 14.41 -21.62 9.57
CA GLU A 322 14.50 -21.89 11.00
C GLU A 322 15.83 -22.59 11.34
N ALA A 323 16.26 -23.57 10.55
CA ALA A 323 17.57 -24.20 10.73
C ALA A 323 18.74 -23.20 10.60
N MET A 324 18.67 -22.24 9.67
CA MET A 324 19.67 -21.17 9.55
C MET A 324 19.66 -20.24 10.78
N LEU A 325 18.49 -20.00 11.36
CA LEU A 325 18.30 -19.15 12.54
C LEU A 325 18.66 -19.86 13.86
N GLN A 326 18.56 -21.18 13.92
CA GLN A 326 18.96 -22.02 15.05
C GLN A 326 20.45 -22.39 15.05
N ASP A 327 21.25 -21.75 14.19
CA ASP A 327 22.69 -21.98 14.05
C ASP A 327 23.08 -23.41 13.61
N VAL A 328 22.20 -24.09 12.86
CA VAL A 328 22.56 -25.37 12.23
C VAL A 328 23.69 -25.15 11.23
N GLU A 329 24.69 -26.02 11.24
CA GLU A 329 25.89 -25.84 10.41
C GLU A 329 25.62 -26.05 8.92
N PHE A 330 25.42 -24.95 8.19
CA PHE A 330 25.43 -24.95 6.72
C PHE A 330 26.82 -24.60 6.16
N SER A 331 27.30 -25.29 5.12
CA SER A 331 28.54 -24.86 4.46
C SER A 331 28.31 -23.56 3.67
N LEU A 332 29.32 -22.68 3.60
CA LEU A 332 29.23 -21.44 2.83
C LEU A 332 28.87 -21.68 1.34
N PRO A 333 29.45 -22.68 0.65
CA PRO A 333 29.04 -23.01 -0.72
C PRO A 333 27.58 -23.43 -0.84
N LEU A 334 27.05 -24.16 0.16
CA LEU A 334 25.64 -24.55 0.18
C LEU A 334 24.73 -23.33 0.33
N LEU A 335 25.03 -22.41 1.24
CA LEU A 335 24.23 -21.18 1.41
C LEU A 335 24.15 -20.33 0.14
N VAL A 336 25.29 -20.13 -0.53
CA VAL A 336 25.35 -19.41 -1.81
C VAL A 336 24.57 -20.16 -2.90
N THR A 337 24.66 -21.49 -2.93
CA THR A 337 23.89 -22.31 -3.87
C THR A 337 22.40 -22.19 -3.61
N LEU A 338 21.96 -22.30 -2.36
CA LEU A 338 20.55 -22.15 -1.96
C LEU A 338 20.02 -20.76 -2.32
N LEU A 339 20.81 -19.69 -2.11
CA LEU A 339 20.46 -18.33 -2.51
C LEU A 339 20.18 -18.23 -4.02
N VAL A 340 21.12 -18.70 -4.85
CA VAL A 340 21.00 -18.60 -6.32
C VAL A 340 19.87 -19.47 -6.85
N VAL A 341 19.78 -20.72 -6.38
CA VAL A 341 18.79 -21.68 -6.89
C VAL A 341 17.38 -21.29 -6.43
N LYS A 342 17.18 -20.87 -5.17
CA LYS A 342 15.86 -20.40 -4.69
C LYS A 342 15.38 -19.16 -5.45
N LEU A 343 16.28 -18.24 -5.80
CA LEU A 343 15.98 -17.05 -6.60
C LEU A 343 15.44 -17.46 -7.98
N GLY A 344 16.14 -18.36 -8.67
CA GLY A 344 15.74 -18.83 -10.00
C GLY A 344 14.45 -19.67 -9.98
N ILE A 345 14.33 -20.62 -9.06
CA ILE A 345 13.19 -21.52 -8.98
C ILE A 345 11.90 -20.80 -8.58
N THR A 346 11.96 -19.85 -7.65
CA THR A 346 10.79 -19.04 -7.27
C THR A 346 10.31 -18.19 -8.44
N ALA A 347 11.24 -17.59 -9.19
CA ALA A 347 10.90 -16.85 -10.41
C ALA A 347 10.26 -17.76 -11.47
N PHE A 348 10.78 -18.97 -11.65
CA PHE A 348 10.21 -19.95 -12.57
C PHE A 348 8.79 -20.37 -12.15
N CYS A 349 8.55 -20.58 -10.86
CA CYS A 349 7.21 -20.86 -10.33
C CYS A 349 6.24 -19.73 -10.68
N GLN A 350 6.60 -18.47 -10.37
CA GLN A 350 5.77 -17.30 -10.67
C GLN A 350 5.58 -17.07 -12.18
N GLY A 351 6.60 -17.33 -12.99
CA GLY A 351 6.53 -17.21 -14.45
C GLY A 351 5.63 -18.27 -15.09
N SER A 352 5.72 -19.52 -14.60
CA SER A 352 4.95 -20.67 -15.10
C SER A 352 3.45 -20.59 -14.79
N GLY A 353 3.04 -19.68 -13.90
CA GLY A 353 1.64 -19.51 -13.53
C GLY A 353 1.15 -20.44 -12.42
N LEU A 354 2.08 -21.08 -11.68
CA LEU A 354 1.81 -21.59 -10.33
C LEU A 354 1.37 -20.42 -9.44
N VAL A 355 0.55 -20.71 -8.43
CA VAL A 355 -0.10 -19.68 -7.63
C VAL A 355 0.52 -19.64 -6.24
N GLY A 356 1.00 -18.48 -5.82
CA GLY A 356 1.56 -18.28 -4.49
C GLY A 356 2.21 -16.90 -4.32
N GLY A 357 2.65 -16.64 -3.09
CA GLY A 357 3.28 -15.40 -2.65
C GLY A 357 4.80 -15.44 -2.75
N VAL A 358 5.41 -14.26 -2.64
CA VAL A 358 6.86 -14.06 -2.73
C VAL A 358 7.52 -13.70 -1.40
N PHE A 359 6.73 -13.54 -0.33
CA PHE A 359 7.22 -13.12 0.98
C PHE A 359 8.11 -14.20 1.62
N ALA A 360 7.64 -15.44 1.74
CA ALA A 360 8.47 -16.53 2.29
C ALA A 360 9.76 -16.77 1.48
N PRO A 361 9.75 -16.82 0.13
CA PRO A 361 10.99 -16.87 -0.64
C PRO A 361 11.92 -15.67 -0.43
N ALA A 362 11.40 -14.45 -0.29
CA ALA A 362 12.23 -13.27 -0.01
C ALA A 362 12.93 -13.38 1.36
N MET A 363 12.20 -13.85 2.39
CA MET A 363 12.80 -14.16 3.69
C MET A 363 13.86 -15.26 3.57
N PHE A 364 13.60 -16.33 2.82
CA PHE A 364 14.58 -17.39 2.60
C PHE A 364 15.88 -16.87 1.96
N LEU A 365 15.75 -16.03 0.92
CA LEU A 365 16.90 -15.40 0.27
C LEU A 365 17.66 -14.51 1.24
N GLY A 366 16.95 -13.72 2.05
CA GLY A 366 17.54 -12.89 3.09
C GLY A 366 18.27 -13.67 4.17
N ALA A 367 17.67 -14.77 4.68
CA ALA A 367 18.29 -15.66 5.65
C ALA A 367 19.58 -16.27 5.09
N SER A 368 19.51 -16.81 3.86
CA SER A 368 20.65 -17.42 3.18
C SER A 368 21.78 -16.41 2.96
N LEU A 369 21.46 -15.19 2.52
CA LEU A 369 22.41 -14.10 2.33
C LEU A 369 23.06 -13.71 3.67
N GLY A 370 22.26 -13.50 4.71
CA GLY A 370 22.75 -13.10 6.03
C GLY A 370 23.63 -14.16 6.68
N SER A 371 23.23 -15.44 6.63
CA SER A 371 24.06 -16.55 7.12
C SER A 371 25.38 -16.65 6.35
N ALA A 372 25.37 -16.48 5.03
CA ALA A 372 26.58 -16.51 4.22
C ALA A 372 27.48 -15.31 4.54
N TYR A 373 26.90 -14.11 4.66
CA TYR A 373 27.61 -12.88 5.02
C TYR A 373 28.29 -13.00 6.39
N GLY A 374 27.57 -13.48 7.41
CA GLY A 374 28.14 -13.71 8.74
C GLY A 374 29.32 -14.68 8.72
N LYS A 375 29.25 -15.76 7.92
CA LYS A 375 30.35 -16.72 7.75
C LYS A 375 31.55 -16.12 7.03
N VAL A 376 31.33 -15.31 5.99
CA VAL A 376 32.40 -14.58 5.30
C VAL A 376 33.09 -13.61 6.25
N LEU A 377 32.33 -12.86 7.06
CA LEU A 377 32.90 -11.95 8.04
C LEU A 377 33.73 -12.69 9.09
N ALA A 378 33.19 -13.78 9.66
CA ALA A 378 33.90 -14.59 10.64
C ALA A 378 35.22 -15.17 10.09
N ALA A 379 35.25 -15.56 8.82
CA ALA A 379 36.45 -16.11 8.18
C ALA A 379 37.51 -15.04 7.84
N ASN A 380 37.09 -13.84 7.40
CA ASN A 380 38.00 -12.80 6.91
C ASN A 380 38.42 -11.79 7.99
N LEU A 381 37.66 -11.67 9.07
CA LEU A 381 37.93 -10.75 10.19
C LEU A 381 38.04 -11.50 11.53
N PRO A 382 38.93 -12.49 11.67
CA PRO A 382 39.04 -13.30 12.89
C PRO A 382 39.43 -12.46 14.12
N ALA A 383 40.14 -11.34 13.93
CA ALA A 383 40.47 -10.41 15.02
C ALA A 383 39.25 -9.68 15.62
N VAL A 384 38.18 -9.53 14.84
CA VAL A 384 36.92 -8.85 15.25
C VAL A 384 35.83 -9.88 15.56
N ALA A 385 36.01 -11.15 15.17
CA ALA A 385 35.01 -12.22 15.31
C ALA A 385 34.52 -12.43 16.76
N SER A 386 35.35 -12.17 17.78
CA SER A 386 34.92 -12.23 19.19
C SER A 386 33.93 -11.12 19.58
N HIS A 387 33.96 -10.00 18.86
CA HIS A 387 33.14 -8.80 19.09
C HIS A 387 31.98 -8.67 18.09
N ILE A 388 31.79 -9.65 17.19
CA ILE A 388 30.74 -9.69 16.18
C ILE A 388 29.64 -10.65 16.60
N ALA A 389 28.39 -10.35 16.27
CA ALA A 389 27.26 -11.24 16.48
C ALA A 389 27.38 -12.56 15.70
N ALA A 390 26.71 -13.60 16.19
CA ALA A 390 26.70 -14.90 15.53
C ALA A 390 26.01 -14.84 14.15
N PRO A 391 26.33 -15.75 13.21
CA PRO A 391 25.72 -15.77 11.87
C PRO A 391 24.18 -15.71 11.84
N PRO A 392 23.43 -16.27 12.80
CA PRO A 392 21.97 -16.16 12.83
C PRO A 392 21.45 -14.73 13.03
N ALA A 393 22.20 -13.84 13.69
CA ALA A 393 21.84 -12.43 13.78
C ALA A 393 21.84 -11.75 12.41
N TYR A 394 22.85 -12.04 11.60
CA TYR A 394 22.91 -11.56 10.22
C TYR A 394 21.82 -12.18 9.35
N ALA A 395 21.49 -13.46 9.56
CA ALA A 395 20.38 -14.12 8.85
C ALA A 395 19.04 -13.41 9.11
N MET A 396 18.72 -13.10 10.37
CA MET A 396 17.53 -12.33 10.74
C MET A 396 17.49 -10.96 10.06
N VAL A 397 18.58 -10.21 10.13
CA VAL A 397 18.64 -8.88 9.50
C VAL A 397 18.51 -8.99 7.98
N GLY A 398 19.14 -9.99 7.37
CA GLY A 398 19.04 -10.28 5.95
C GLY A 398 17.60 -10.61 5.52
N MET A 399 16.87 -11.40 6.30
CA MET A 399 15.45 -11.73 6.05
C MET A 399 14.60 -10.47 5.89
N ALA A 400 14.64 -9.57 6.87
CA ALA A 400 13.84 -8.35 6.80
C ALA A 400 14.35 -7.38 5.73
N ALA A 401 15.66 -7.25 5.54
CA ALA A 401 16.21 -6.33 4.54
C ALA A 401 15.83 -6.73 3.11
N VAL A 402 15.89 -8.02 2.77
CA VAL A 402 15.44 -8.51 1.46
C VAL A 402 13.92 -8.42 1.34
N LEU A 403 13.18 -8.75 2.40
CA LEU A 403 11.71 -8.62 2.38
C LEU A 403 11.28 -7.16 2.18
N ALA A 404 11.90 -6.21 2.88
CA ALA A 404 11.62 -4.79 2.77
C ALA A 404 11.82 -4.28 1.34
N GLY A 405 12.95 -4.61 0.72
CA GLY A 405 13.25 -4.20 -0.65
C GLY A 405 12.30 -4.81 -1.68
N THR A 406 11.91 -6.07 -1.49
CA THR A 406 11.05 -6.79 -2.44
C THR A 406 9.56 -6.42 -2.31
N ALA A 407 9.07 -6.28 -1.08
CA ALA A 407 7.70 -5.87 -0.80
C ALA A 407 7.49 -4.35 -0.91
N LYS A 408 8.59 -3.56 -0.93
CA LYS A 408 8.58 -2.09 -0.80
C LYS A 408 7.83 -1.62 0.45
N ALA A 409 8.06 -2.32 1.56
CA ALA A 409 7.34 -2.11 2.79
C ALA A 409 8.31 -2.24 3.99
N PRO A 410 9.25 -1.28 4.17
CA PRO A 410 10.27 -1.35 5.21
C PRO A 410 9.70 -1.45 6.63
N LEU A 411 8.69 -0.65 6.99
CA LEU A 411 8.13 -0.70 8.34
C LEU A 411 7.42 -2.04 8.59
N THR A 412 6.68 -2.51 7.59
CA THR A 412 6.04 -3.83 7.62
C THR A 412 7.07 -4.94 7.83
N ALA A 413 8.17 -4.94 7.07
CA ALA A 413 9.19 -6.00 7.16
C ALA A 413 9.90 -6.02 8.52
N ILE A 414 10.17 -4.85 9.09
CA ILE A 414 10.76 -4.69 10.43
C ILE A 414 9.82 -5.30 11.49
N LEU A 415 8.56 -4.87 11.50
CA LEU A 415 7.57 -5.32 12.48
C LEU A 415 7.24 -6.80 12.31
N LEU A 416 7.15 -7.26 11.07
CA LEU A 416 6.91 -8.66 10.77
C LEU A 416 8.01 -9.54 11.34
N LEU A 417 9.28 -9.17 11.15
CA LEU A 417 10.37 -9.93 11.74
C LEU A 417 10.24 -9.99 13.26
N PHE A 418 9.96 -8.86 13.92
CA PHE A 418 9.78 -8.84 15.38
C PHE A 418 8.64 -9.73 15.85
N GLU A 419 7.52 -9.80 15.14
CA GLU A 419 6.40 -10.64 15.54
C GLU A 419 6.68 -12.14 15.28
N LEU A 420 7.40 -12.45 14.20
CA LEU A 420 7.78 -13.82 13.87
C LEU A 420 8.87 -14.38 14.79
N THR A 421 9.69 -13.52 15.40
CA THR A 421 10.81 -13.92 16.29
C THR A 421 10.57 -13.63 17.76
N ARG A 422 9.73 -12.64 18.08
CA ARG A 422 9.50 -12.06 19.42
C ARG A 422 10.77 -11.53 20.10
N ASP A 423 11.77 -11.14 19.33
CA ASP A 423 13.03 -10.59 19.84
C ASP A 423 13.26 -9.14 19.34
N TYR A 424 13.45 -8.22 20.29
CA TYR A 424 13.66 -6.79 20.04
C TYR A 424 15.14 -6.37 20.14
N ARG A 425 16.07 -7.28 20.45
CA ARG A 425 17.48 -6.94 20.73
C ARG A 425 18.24 -6.42 19.51
N ILE A 426 17.86 -6.86 18.31
CA ILE A 426 18.53 -6.50 17.05
C ILE A 426 17.80 -5.43 16.24
N VAL A 427 16.82 -4.74 16.82
CA VAL A 427 16.00 -3.73 16.13
C VAL A 427 16.83 -2.64 15.48
N LEU A 428 17.79 -2.07 16.23
CA LEU A 428 18.51 -0.90 15.75
C LEU A 428 19.37 -1.24 14.51
N PRO A 429 20.20 -2.31 14.51
CA PRO A 429 20.88 -2.74 13.29
C PRO A 429 19.95 -3.17 12.17
N LEU A 430 18.82 -3.82 12.50
CA LEU A 430 17.80 -4.21 11.54
C LEU A 430 17.24 -3.00 10.80
N MET A 431 16.81 -1.97 11.52
CA MET A 431 16.24 -0.74 10.96
C MET A 431 17.25 -0.03 10.03
N ALA A 432 18.52 0.01 10.41
CA ALA A 432 19.58 0.60 9.59
C ALA A 432 19.77 -0.16 8.27
N ALA A 433 19.87 -1.49 8.33
CA ALA A 433 20.03 -2.33 7.14
C ALA A 433 18.80 -2.29 6.23
N VAL A 434 17.60 -2.39 6.81
CA VAL A 434 16.32 -2.31 6.09
C VAL A 434 16.14 -0.95 5.44
N GLY A 435 16.38 0.14 6.17
CA GLY A 435 16.26 1.50 5.64
C GLY A 435 17.20 1.75 4.47
N LEU A 436 18.46 1.32 4.57
CA LEU A 436 19.41 1.40 3.45
C LEU A 436 18.98 0.54 2.26
N ALA A 437 18.54 -0.70 2.52
CA ALA A 437 18.09 -1.59 1.46
C ALA A 437 16.90 -1.03 0.69
N ALA A 438 15.88 -0.53 1.40
CA ALA A 438 14.70 0.09 0.81
C ALA A 438 15.07 1.35 0.01
N TRP A 439 15.89 2.25 0.56
CA TRP A 439 16.34 3.47 -0.11
C TRP A 439 17.08 3.18 -1.43
N LEU A 440 17.98 2.20 -1.43
CA LEU A 440 18.71 1.80 -2.64
C LEU A 440 17.80 1.18 -3.71
N VAL A 441 16.83 0.35 -3.30
CA VAL A 441 15.87 -0.26 -4.21
C VAL A 441 14.96 0.80 -4.84
N GLU A 442 14.49 1.78 -4.07
CA GLU A 442 13.70 2.90 -4.57
C GLU A 442 14.49 3.75 -5.57
N GLY A 443 15.73 4.13 -5.24
CA GLY A 443 16.60 4.91 -6.13
C GLY A 443 16.92 4.21 -7.46
N SER A 444 16.93 2.87 -7.49
CA SER A 444 17.17 2.10 -8.71
C SER A 444 16.04 2.20 -9.74
N LYS A 445 14.78 2.38 -9.29
CA LYS A 445 13.60 2.40 -10.18
C LYS A 445 13.39 3.73 -10.87
N VAL A 446 13.65 4.85 -10.19
CA VAL A 446 13.59 6.20 -10.76
C VAL A 446 14.50 6.33 -12.00
N ARG A 447 15.58 5.53 -12.07
CA ARG A 447 16.48 5.47 -13.23
C ARG A 447 15.89 4.70 -14.41
N ASN A 448 15.17 3.59 -14.16
CA ASN A 448 14.62 2.74 -15.23
C ASN A 448 13.32 3.28 -15.83
N ASP A 449 12.48 3.96 -15.04
CA ASP A 449 11.22 4.56 -15.53
C ASP A 449 11.46 5.83 -16.37
N SER A 450 12.58 6.54 -16.15
CA SER A 450 12.96 7.72 -16.94
C SER A 450 13.51 7.40 -18.34
N GLU A 451 13.88 6.13 -18.63
CA GLU A 451 14.51 5.74 -19.90
C GLU A 451 13.69 4.74 -20.74
N LEU A 452 12.57 4.19 -20.23
CA LEU A 452 11.80 3.16 -20.92
C LEU A 452 10.28 3.35 -20.77
N ASN A 453 9.60 3.37 -21.92
CA ASN A 453 8.15 3.45 -22.13
C ASN A 453 7.27 2.85 -20.99
N PRO A 454 6.15 3.52 -20.63
CA PRO A 454 5.23 3.15 -19.53
C PRO A 454 4.40 1.86 -19.73
N GLU A 455 4.71 1.01 -20.71
CA GLU A 455 3.95 -0.23 -21.00
C GLU A 455 4.60 -1.51 -20.46
N GLN A 456 5.77 -1.44 -19.80
CA GLN A 456 6.57 -2.65 -19.49
C GLN A 456 6.36 -3.26 -18.10
N MET A 457 5.65 -2.59 -17.18
CA MET A 457 5.16 -3.25 -15.98
C MET A 457 3.84 -3.92 -16.30
N GLY A 458 3.72 -5.23 -16.08
CA GLY A 458 2.41 -5.93 -16.05
C GLY A 458 1.42 -5.42 -14.98
N PHE A 459 1.68 -4.23 -14.45
CA PHE A 459 0.80 -3.33 -13.74
C PHE A 459 0.53 -2.14 -14.69
N ASN A 460 -0.56 -2.18 -15.45
CA ASN A 460 -1.13 -0.95 -16.01
C ASN A 460 -1.63 -0.13 -14.82
N VAL A 461 -0.72 0.60 -14.18
CA VAL A 461 -1.07 1.85 -13.52
C VAL A 461 -1.05 2.83 -14.68
N ALA A 462 -2.23 3.08 -15.27
CA ALA A 462 -2.40 4.29 -16.05
C ALA A 462 -1.87 5.44 -15.18
N PRO A 463 -1.13 6.42 -15.74
CA PRO A 463 -0.70 7.58 -14.98
C PRO A 463 -1.88 8.10 -14.16
N ASP A 464 -1.64 8.42 -12.89
CA ASP A 464 -2.67 8.90 -11.99
C ASP A 464 -3.34 10.09 -12.68
N ARG A 465 -4.53 9.86 -13.26
CA ARG A 465 -5.32 10.87 -13.95
C ARG A 465 -5.55 12.14 -13.11
N PRO A 466 -5.71 12.07 -11.77
CA PRO A 466 -5.68 13.28 -10.95
C PRO A 466 -4.31 13.96 -10.90
N VAL A 467 -3.19 13.23 -10.98
CA VAL A 467 -1.83 13.77 -10.98
C VAL A 467 -1.52 14.48 -12.30
N GLU A 468 -1.94 13.96 -13.46
CA GLU A 468 -1.77 14.68 -14.74
C GLU A 468 -2.54 16.00 -14.79
N ILE A 469 -3.76 16.03 -14.25
CA ILE A 469 -4.56 17.27 -14.14
C ILE A 469 -3.86 18.26 -13.18
N LEU A 470 -3.33 17.76 -12.06
CA LEU A 470 -2.56 18.55 -11.08
C LEU A 470 -1.27 19.14 -11.65
N GLU A 471 -0.57 18.40 -12.52
CA GLU A 471 0.69 18.83 -13.16
C GLU A 471 0.48 19.88 -14.26
N GLN A 472 -0.75 20.05 -14.77
CA GLN A 472 -1.06 20.97 -15.87
C GLN A 472 -1.88 22.20 -15.44
N MET A 473 -2.42 22.22 -14.22
CA MET A 473 -3.20 23.33 -13.70
C MET A 473 -2.31 24.42 -13.10
N SER A 474 -2.65 25.69 -13.36
CA SER A 474 -2.04 26.84 -12.69
C SER A 474 -2.72 27.13 -11.36
N VAL A 475 -2.00 27.80 -10.46
CA VAL A 475 -2.55 28.28 -9.18
C VAL A 475 -3.73 29.23 -9.39
N ALA A 476 -3.71 30.08 -10.43
CA ALA A 476 -4.83 30.96 -10.77
C ALA A 476 -6.16 30.21 -11.01
N ALA A 477 -6.12 28.97 -11.50
CA ALA A 477 -7.32 28.17 -11.73
C ALA A 477 -7.93 27.56 -10.46
N ALA A 478 -7.17 27.53 -9.36
CA ALA A 478 -7.57 26.89 -8.09
C ALA A 478 -7.66 27.86 -6.90
N MET A 479 -7.16 29.09 -7.04
CA MET A 479 -7.21 30.09 -5.98
C MET A 479 -8.62 30.66 -5.78
N HIS A 480 -8.91 31.10 -4.56
CA HIS A 480 -10.11 31.86 -4.25
C HIS A 480 -9.78 33.35 -4.06
N GLU A 481 -10.55 34.22 -4.71
CA GLU A 481 -10.42 35.69 -4.58
C GLU A 481 -11.12 36.23 -3.32
N SER A 482 -12.07 35.48 -2.77
CA SER A 482 -12.78 35.83 -1.53
C SER A 482 -12.09 35.20 -0.32
N PHE A 483 -11.34 36.00 0.42
CA PHE A 483 -10.67 35.57 1.66
C PHE A 483 -10.90 36.57 2.79
N LEU A 484 -10.81 36.10 4.03
CA LEU A 484 -10.99 36.95 5.20
C LEU A 484 -9.73 37.78 5.46
N ILE A 485 -9.92 39.10 5.61
CA ILE A 485 -8.86 40.06 5.89
C ILE A 485 -9.07 40.60 7.32
N LEU A 486 -8.00 40.56 8.12
CA LEU A 486 -7.95 41.11 9.47
C LEU A 486 -6.85 42.16 9.58
N LYS A 487 -7.02 43.14 10.48
CA LYS A 487 -6.01 44.16 10.74
C LYS A 487 -5.12 43.75 11.91
N ASP A 488 -3.85 44.11 11.85
CA ASP A 488 -2.84 43.92 12.91
C ASP A 488 -3.27 44.41 14.30
N THR A 489 -4.06 45.50 14.34
CA THR A 489 -4.58 46.16 15.55
C THR A 489 -5.80 45.49 16.17
N GLN A 490 -6.43 44.52 15.49
CA GLN A 490 -7.58 43.82 16.04
C GLN A 490 -7.17 42.89 17.18
N SER A 491 -8.10 42.67 18.10
CA SER A 491 -7.88 41.78 19.23
C SER A 491 -8.04 40.30 18.85
N VAL A 492 -7.44 39.40 19.62
CA VAL A 492 -7.62 37.94 19.43
C VAL A 492 -9.10 37.54 19.50
N LEU A 493 -9.90 38.20 20.35
CA LEU A 493 -11.34 37.95 20.44
C LEU A 493 -12.07 38.32 19.14
N GLU A 494 -11.78 39.50 18.59
CA GLU A 494 -12.36 39.94 17.32
C GLU A 494 -11.94 39.04 16.16
N ALA A 495 -10.67 38.60 16.15
CA ALA A 495 -10.16 37.62 15.19
C ALA A 495 -10.94 36.31 15.25
N GLY A 496 -11.16 35.80 16.47
CA GLY A 496 -11.86 34.54 16.71
C GLY A 496 -13.32 34.61 16.30
N LEU A 497 -13.98 35.72 16.61
CA LEU A 497 -15.36 35.99 16.17
C LEU A 497 -15.43 36.10 14.65
N ALA A 498 -14.50 36.80 14.01
CA ALA A 498 -14.48 36.96 12.56
C ALA A 498 -14.25 35.62 11.83
N LEU A 499 -13.30 34.79 12.29
CA LEU A 499 -13.05 33.46 11.72
C LEU A 499 -14.24 32.50 11.90
N THR A 500 -14.86 32.50 13.08
CA THR A 500 -16.02 31.64 13.36
C THR A 500 -17.27 32.08 12.61
N GLN A 501 -17.54 33.39 12.50
CA GLN A 501 -18.66 33.92 11.72
C GLN A 501 -18.45 33.72 10.22
N GLY A 502 -17.24 33.96 9.73
CA GLY A 502 -16.84 33.76 8.34
C GLY A 502 -16.73 32.30 7.93
N ARG A 503 -16.82 31.36 8.90
CA ARG A 503 -16.55 29.92 8.72
C ARG A 503 -15.22 29.68 7.99
N SER A 504 -14.22 30.51 8.28
CA SER A 504 -12.90 30.44 7.65
C SER A 504 -11.91 29.84 8.64
N TYR A 505 -11.09 28.91 8.17
CA TYR A 505 -10.04 28.30 9.01
C TYR A 505 -8.93 29.29 9.35
N SER A 506 -8.75 30.32 8.51
CA SER A 506 -7.72 31.34 8.66
C SER A 506 -8.08 32.66 7.97
N ALA A 507 -7.34 33.70 8.30
CA ALA A 507 -7.40 35.00 7.68
C ALA A 507 -5.99 35.54 7.40
N LEU A 508 -5.89 36.39 6.38
CA LEU A 508 -4.68 37.16 6.11
C LEU A 508 -4.70 38.42 6.97
N VAL A 509 -3.57 38.70 7.60
CA VAL A 509 -3.38 39.85 8.49
C VAL A 509 -2.66 40.94 7.71
N PHE A 510 -3.26 42.11 7.66
CA PHE A 510 -2.72 43.29 7.00
C PHE A 510 -2.30 44.33 8.03
N ASP A 511 -1.19 45.01 7.73
CA ASP A 511 -0.74 46.13 8.54
C ASP A 511 -1.57 47.40 8.27
N SER A 512 -1.34 48.42 9.09
CA SER A 512 -1.96 49.75 8.91
C SER A 512 -1.67 50.44 7.56
N THR A 513 -0.71 49.94 6.78
CA THR A 513 -0.36 50.43 5.43
C THR A 513 -0.91 49.55 4.30
N ASP A 514 -1.85 48.65 4.62
CA ASP A 514 -2.53 47.74 3.70
C ASP A 514 -1.58 46.74 3.01
N ARG A 515 -0.49 46.37 3.69
CA ARG A 515 0.44 45.32 3.24
C ARG A 515 0.19 44.02 3.99
N LEU A 516 0.40 42.90 3.30
CA LEU A 516 0.37 41.58 3.95
C LEU A 516 1.47 41.52 5.03
N MET A 517 1.03 41.39 6.28
CA MET A 517 1.89 41.21 7.46
C MET A 517 2.04 39.74 7.82
N GLY A 518 0.96 38.96 7.73
CA GLY A 518 0.96 37.60 8.24
C GLY A 518 -0.30 36.80 7.92
N ILE A 519 -0.37 35.61 8.49
CA ILE A 519 -1.55 34.75 8.46
C ILE A 519 -1.91 34.30 9.87
N ILE A 520 -3.20 34.30 10.21
CA ILE A 520 -3.71 33.82 11.49
C ILE A 520 -4.72 32.69 11.26
N SER A 521 -4.60 31.61 12.01
CA SER A 521 -5.48 30.44 11.95
C SER A 521 -6.30 30.27 13.23
N LEU A 522 -7.37 29.46 13.16
CA LEU A 522 -8.12 29.04 14.35
C LEU A 522 -7.23 28.37 15.40
N GLN A 523 -6.17 27.66 14.98
CA GLN A 523 -5.23 27.03 15.91
C GLN A 523 -4.38 28.04 16.68
N ASP A 524 -4.04 29.18 16.07
CA ASP A 524 -3.30 30.25 16.74
C ASP A 524 -4.16 30.89 17.83
N ILE A 525 -5.46 31.03 17.56
CA ILE A 525 -6.44 31.52 18.54
C ILE A 525 -6.65 30.51 19.67
N GLU A 526 -6.85 29.23 19.35
CA GLU A 526 -6.96 28.17 20.37
C GLU A 526 -5.71 28.12 21.27
N ARG A 527 -4.53 28.30 20.68
CA ARG A 527 -3.26 28.37 21.43
C ARG A 527 -3.22 29.59 22.35
N ALA A 528 -3.66 30.76 21.88
CA ALA A 528 -3.72 31.98 22.68
C ALA A 528 -4.69 31.83 23.87
N ILE A 529 -5.86 31.22 23.65
CA ILE A 529 -6.84 30.90 24.70
C ILE A 529 -6.23 29.93 25.71
N ALA A 530 -5.64 28.82 25.26
CA ALA A 530 -5.06 27.80 26.13
C ALA A 530 -3.88 28.32 26.98
N LEU A 531 -3.10 29.28 26.46
CA LEU A 531 -2.04 29.95 27.23
C LEU A 531 -2.62 30.90 28.29
N GLY A 532 -3.74 31.56 27.98
CA GLY A 532 -4.44 32.45 28.89
C GLY A 532 -5.22 31.75 30.01
N GLU A 533 -5.61 30.49 29.82
CA GLU A 533 -6.38 29.70 30.79
C GLU A 533 -5.53 28.86 31.76
N ARG A 534 -4.19 28.88 31.64
CA ARG A 534 -3.31 28.08 32.53
C ARG A 534 -3.45 28.53 33.99
N PRO A 535 -3.88 27.65 34.91
CA PRO A 535 -3.98 27.98 36.33
C PRO A 535 -2.58 28.01 36.94
N GLY A 536 -1.95 29.19 36.96
CA GLY A 536 -0.65 29.36 37.62
C GLY A 536 0.20 30.54 37.15
N SER A 537 -0.06 31.12 35.98
CA SER A 537 0.74 32.25 35.47
C SER A 537 -0.02 33.57 35.54
N THR A 538 -0.45 33.96 36.74
CA THR A 538 -0.46 35.33 37.28
C THR A 538 -1.21 35.35 38.61
N ARG A 539 -0.46 35.47 39.72
CA ARG A 539 -1.01 36.11 40.92
C ARG A 539 -1.08 37.60 40.61
N VAL A 540 -2.25 38.08 40.20
CA VAL A 540 -2.58 39.50 40.32
C VAL A 540 -3.89 39.55 41.11
N GLU A 541 -3.78 40.19 42.27
CA GLU A 541 -4.88 40.55 43.14
C GLU A 541 -5.87 41.46 42.40
N SER A 542 -7.17 41.18 42.60
CA SER A 542 -8.28 42.14 42.61
C SER A 542 -8.14 43.40 41.74
N ASP A 543 -8.70 43.37 40.53
CA ASP A 543 -9.90 44.15 40.18
C ASP A 543 -10.33 43.80 38.75
N SER A 544 -11.56 44.17 38.40
CA SER A 544 -12.32 43.80 37.21
C SER A 544 -11.69 44.24 35.87
N GLU A 545 -10.61 43.58 35.41
CA GLU A 545 -10.10 43.73 34.05
C GLU A 545 -9.93 42.38 33.34
N ALA A 546 -10.35 42.36 32.07
CA ALA A 546 -10.54 41.18 31.21
C ALA A 546 -9.32 40.24 31.13
N VAL A 547 -9.60 38.96 30.87
CA VAL A 547 -8.59 37.90 30.65
C VAL A 547 -7.52 38.38 29.64
N PRO A 548 -6.21 38.26 29.92
CA PRO A 548 -5.14 38.92 29.15
C PRO A 548 -5.15 38.70 27.64
N TRP A 549 -5.57 37.51 27.18
CA TRP A 549 -5.64 37.17 25.76
C TRP A 549 -6.76 37.94 25.01
N ILE A 550 -7.80 38.42 25.72
CA ILE A 550 -8.95 39.09 25.10
C ILE A 550 -8.54 40.41 24.44
N LYS A 551 -7.59 41.14 25.03
CA LYS A 551 -7.10 42.43 24.51
C LYS A 551 -5.77 42.32 23.78
N GLN A 552 -5.19 41.12 23.69
CA GLN A 552 -3.93 40.91 22.97
C GLN A 552 -4.14 41.19 21.47
N ALA A 553 -3.18 41.87 20.84
CA ALA A 553 -3.25 42.17 19.42
C ALA A 553 -2.91 40.92 18.58
N ILE A 554 -3.60 40.75 17.44
CA ILE A 554 -3.34 39.65 16.50
C ILE A 554 -1.89 39.65 16.00
N ALA A 555 -1.27 40.82 15.87
CA ALA A 555 0.13 40.96 15.45
C ALA A 555 1.12 40.12 16.29
N GLU A 556 0.80 39.86 17.57
CA GLU A 556 1.68 39.09 18.48
C GLU A 556 1.54 37.57 18.34
N ILE A 557 0.46 37.10 17.72
CA ILE A 557 0.13 35.66 17.60
C ILE A 557 0.10 35.16 16.15
N CYS A 558 0.06 36.07 15.17
CA CYS A 558 0.03 35.71 13.76
C CYS A 558 1.40 35.20 13.27
N THR A 559 1.38 34.36 12.25
CA THR A 559 2.60 33.88 11.60
C THR A 559 3.07 34.91 10.59
N LEU A 560 4.24 35.51 10.82
CA LEU A 560 4.81 36.59 10.00
C LEU A 560 5.61 36.08 8.79
N GLU A 561 6.25 34.90 8.92
CA GLU A 561 6.97 34.27 7.81
C GLU A 561 6.00 33.51 6.91
N VAL A 562 5.32 34.25 6.05
CA VAL A 562 4.33 33.69 5.12
C VAL A 562 5.00 33.27 3.83
N LEU A 563 4.90 31.97 3.50
CA LEU A 563 5.17 31.50 2.16
C LEU A 563 4.00 31.83 1.25
N TYR A 564 4.28 32.31 0.05
CA TYR A 564 3.30 32.67 -0.96
C TYR A 564 3.39 31.78 -2.19
N ALA A 565 2.38 31.90 -3.05
CA ALA A 565 2.26 31.30 -4.36
C ALA A 565 2.10 32.39 -5.42
N TYR A 566 2.41 32.09 -6.68
CA TYR A 566 2.19 32.99 -7.81
C TYR A 566 1.05 32.49 -8.71
N PRO A 567 0.24 33.36 -9.32
CA PRO A 567 -0.90 32.94 -10.14
C PRO A 567 -0.49 32.07 -11.33
N ASP A 568 0.67 32.34 -11.92
CA ASP A 568 1.18 31.66 -13.11
C ASP A 568 1.99 30.39 -12.79
N GLU A 569 2.27 30.10 -11.52
CA GLU A 569 3.01 28.89 -11.15
C GLU A 569 2.11 27.64 -11.22
N LEU A 570 2.74 26.48 -11.40
CA LEU A 570 2.03 25.20 -11.46
C LEU A 570 1.50 24.82 -10.08
N LEU A 571 0.31 24.25 -10.07
CA LEU A 571 -0.36 23.83 -8.84
C LEU A 571 0.43 22.73 -8.11
N SER A 572 1.11 21.87 -8.84
CA SER A 572 2.03 20.85 -8.32
C SER A 572 3.18 21.46 -7.50
N GLU A 573 3.81 22.53 -7.99
CA GLU A 573 4.91 23.21 -7.30
C GLU A 573 4.43 23.89 -6.01
N ALA A 574 3.26 24.52 -6.06
CA ALA A 574 2.62 25.11 -4.88
C ALA A 574 2.27 24.03 -3.84
N LEU A 575 1.77 22.87 -4.28
CA LEU A 575 1.45 21.74 -3.42
C LEU A 575 2.68 21.10 -2.78
N ASP A 576 3.78 20.94 -3.51
CA ASP A 576 5.05 20.47 -2.96
C ASP A 576 5.56 21.41 -1.88
N ARG A 577 5.44 22.73 -2.10
CA ARG A 577 5.78 23.77 -1.12
C ARG A 577 4.90 23.66 0.12
N MET A 578 3.59 23.42 -0.05
CA MET A 578 2.65 23.20 1.05
C MET A 578 2.98 21.91 1.82
N ALA A 579 3.26 20.81 1.12
CA ALA A 579 3.53 19.50 1.70
C ALA A 579 4.83 19.49 2.51
N ALA A 580 5.90 20.07 1.95
CA ALA A 580 7.22 20.12 2.58
C ALA A 580 7.21 20.81 3.96
N ARG A 581 6.30 21.76 4.18
CA ARG A 581 6.19 22.51 5.45
C ARG A 581 4.88 22.27 6.21
N GLY A 582 4.08 21.29 5.79
CA GLY A 582 2.80 20.98 6.43
C GLY A 582 1.76 22.10 6.38
N LEU A 583 1.85 23.00 5.38
CA LEU A 583 0.93 24.12 5.23
C LEU A 583 -0.42 23.67 4.67
N ARG A 584 -1.49 24.34 5.12
CA ARG A 584 -2.85 24.10 4.62
C ARG A 584 -3.29 25.07 3.53
N GLN A 585 -2.57 26.19 3.40
CA GLN A 585 -2.85 27.23 2.42
C GLN A 585 -1.61 28.07 2.12
N LEU A 586 -1.68 28.81 1.01
CA LEU A 586 -0.71 29.82 0.59
C LEU A 586 -1.48 31.07 0.10
N PRO A 587 -1.12 32.29 0.54
CA PRO A 587 -1.55 33.49 -0.15
C PRO A 587 -0.95 33.50 -1.55
N VAL A 588 -1.77 33.85 -2.53
CA VAL A 588 -1.33 34.08 -3.90
C VAL A 588 -1.03 35.56 -4.05
N VAL A 589 0.20 35.91 -4.37
CA VAL A 589 0.66 37.30 -4.44
C VAL A 589 0.98 37.70 -5.88
N ASP A 590 0.99 39.00 -6.12
CA ASP A 590 1.39 39.59 -7.39
C ASP A 590 2.89 39.32 -7.62
N PRO A 591 3.30 38.78 -8.79
CA PRO A 591 4.71 38.58 -9.12
C PRO A 591 5.56 39.86 -9.03
N ASP A 592 4.96 41.01 -9.31
CA ASP A 592 5.64 42.31 -9.32
C ASP A 592 5.65 42.97 -7.92
N ASP A 593 4.73 42.59 -7.02
CA ASP A 593 4.65 43.10 -5.64
C ASP A 593 4.22 42.00 -4.65
N PRO A 594 5.19 41.39 -3.93
CA PRO A 594 4.91 40.35 -2.94
C PRO A 594 4.03 40.78 -1.76
N HIS A 595 3.83 42.08 -1.54
CA HIS A 595 2.94 42.58 -0.49
C HIS A 595 1.49 42.69 -0.94
N ARG A 596 1.23 42.57 -2.24
CA ARG A 596 -0.11 42.61 -2.83
C ARG A 596 -0.65 41.20 -3.00
N VAL A 597 -1.72 40.89 -2.27
CA VAL A 597 -2.39 39.59 -2.34
C VAL A 597 -3.47 39.61 -3.42
N LEU A 598 -3.40 38.65 -4.33
CA LEU A 598 -4.39 38.42 -5.40
C LEU A 598 -5.44 37.38 -5.00
N GLY A 599 -5.07 36.40 -4.16
CA GLY A 599 -5.96 35.31 -3.77
C GLY A 599 -5.44 34.50 -2.60
N LEU A 600 -6.21 33.49 -2.21
CA LEU A 600 -5.81 32.47 -1.24
C LEU A 600 -5.97 31.09 -1.87
N LEU A 601 -4.89 30.30 -1.86
CA LEU A 601 -4.89 28.92 -2.31
C LEU A 601 -4.99 28.00 -1.09
N ASP A 602 -6.03 27.20 -0.98
CA ASP A 602 -6.25 26.26 0.12
C ASP A 602 -6.54 24.84 -0.38
N ARG A 603 -6.38 23.84 0.49
CA ARG A 603 -6.58 22.43 0.09
C ARG A 603 -7.98 22.13 -0.45
N GLU A 604 -9.00 22.86 0.03
CA GLU A 604 -10.38 22.67 -0.41
C GLU A 604 -10.59 23.21 -1.83
N GLY A 605 -10.06 24.41 -2.13
CA GLY A 605 -10.05 24.99 -3.48
C GLY A 605 -9.30 24.14 -4.48
N ILE A 606 -8.15 23.61 -4.10
CA ILE A 606 -7.37 22.67 -4.93
C ILE A 606 -8.19 21.43 -5.27
N ALA A 607 -8.80 20.79 -4.26
CA ALA A 607 -9.59 19.59 -4.46
C ALA A 607 -10.83 19.85 -5.32
N LEU A 608 -11.50 20.99 -5.11
CA LEU A 608 -12.64 21.40 -5.92
C LEU A 608 -12.23 21.65 -7.36
N ALA A 609 -11.17 22.42 -7.59
CA ALA A 609 -10.66 22.75 -8.91
C ALA A 609 -10.28 21.48 -9.70
N CYS A 610 -9.60 20.52 -9.06
CA CYS A 610 -9.28 19.22 -9.66
C CYS A 610 -10.54 18.43 -10.03
N ASN A 611 -11.54 18.40 -9.16
CA ASN A 611 -12.81 17.71 -9.45
C ASN A 611 -13.57 18.38 -10.58
N VAL A 612 -13.61 19.71 -10.60
CA VAL A 612 -14.26 20.50 -11.66
C VAL A 612 -13.56 20.27 -13.00
N ALA A 613 -12.22 20.26 -13.04
CA ALA A 613 -11.45 19.96 -14.24
C ALA A 613 -11.74 18.55 -14.76
N ALA A 614 -11.67 17.54 -13.89
CA ALA A 614 -11.95 16.15 -14.26
C ALA A 614 -13.39 15.95 -14.80
N VAL A 615 -14.37 16.62 -14.19
CA VAL A 615 -15.76 16.58 -14.65
C VAL A 615 -15.94 17.36 -15.96
N SER A 616 -15.31 18.52 -16.10
CA SER A 616 -15.40 19.35 -17.31
C SER A 616 -14.81 18.63 -18.53
N GLU A 617 -13.68 17.94 -18.36
CA GLU A 617 -13.09 17.10 -19.40
C GLU A 617 -13.98 15.91 -19.75
N ALA A 618 -14.60 15.26 -18.75
CA ALA A 618 -15.56 14.18 -18.98
C ALA A 618 -16.85 14.67 -19.69
N LEU A 619 -17.22 15.94 -19.51
CA LEU A 619 -18.35 16.59 -20.16
C LEU A 619 -18.01 17.14 -21.55
N ALA A 620 -16.75 17.42 -21.86
CA ALA A 620 -16.31 18.01 -23.13
C ALA A 620 -16.84 17.28 -24.39
N PRO A 621 -16.90 15.92 -24.45
CA PRO A 621 -17.47 15.21 -25.60
C PRO A 621 -18.97 15.46 -25.81
N TYR A 622 -19.70 15.81 -24.74
CA TYR A 622 -21.14 16.03 -24.76
C TYR A 622 -21.49 17.49 -25.04
N VAL A 623 -20.60 18.42 -24.67
CA VAL A 623 -20.75 19.86 -24.93
C VAL A 623 -20.35 20.23 -26.38
N LEU A 624 -19.45 19.45 -27.00
CA LEU A 624 -18.99 19.67 -28.39
C LEU A 624 -19.94 19.12 -29.47
N LEU A 625 -21.14 18.65 -29.13
CA LEU A 625 -22.19 18.42 -30.14
C LEU A 625 -22.73 19.80 -30.58
N PRO A 626 -22.56 20.21 -31.85
CA PRO A 626 -22.88 21.56 -32.27
C PRO A 626 -24.39 21.83 -32.19
N ASN A 627 -24.70 23.00 -31.63
CA ASN A 627 -26.01 23.65 -31.57
C ASN A 627 -26.93 23.33 -32.76
N ALA A 628 -28.10 22.75 -32.47
CA ALA A 628 -29.33 23.00 -33.20
C ALA A 628 -30.30 23.74 -32.29
N ALA A 629 -30.19 25.07 -32.20
CA ALA A 629 -31.31 25.97 -31.89
C ALA A 629 -30.96 27.43 -32.25
N PRO A 630 -31.92 28.22 -32.76
CA PRO A 630 -31.67 29.46 -33.48
C PRO A 630 -31.48 30.67 -32.54
N SER A 631 -30.80 31.67 -33.10
CA SER A 631 -30.58 33.03 -32.60
C SER A 631 -31.83 33.69 -32.00
N LEU A 632 -31.77 33.99 -30.70
CA LEU A 632 -32.58 35.03 -30.07
C LEU A 632 -31.81 36.36 -30.18
N GLU A 633 -32.08 37.11 -31.24
CA GLU A 633 -31.76 38.54 -31.29
C GLU A 633 -32.63 39.27 -30.26
N LEU A 634 -31.99 39.88 -29.27
CA LEU A 634 -32.61 40.86 -28.39
C LEU A 634 -32.70 42.18 -29.16
N SER A 635 -33.91 42.53 -29.60
CA SER A 635 -34.23 43.84 -30.15
C SER A 635 -34.14 44.90 -29.05
N GLU A 636 -33.20 45.84 -29.19
CA GLU A 636 -33.30 47.15 -28.55
C GLU A 636 -34.49 47.92 -29.16
N GLY A 637 -35.40 48.43 -28.33
CA GLY A 637 -36.47 49.31 -28.78
C GLY A 637 -37.70 49.29 -27.87
N ASP A 638 -37.67 50.05 -26.76
CA ASP A 638 -38.69 51.08 -26.45
C ASP A 638 -38.55 51.58 -25.00
N ARG A 639 -37.93 52.74 -24.86
CA ARG A 639 -38.20 53.71 -23.79
C ARG A 639 -39.15 54.75 -24.36
N ALA A 640 -40.44 54.70 -24.02
CA ALA A 640 -41.33 55.85 -23.90
C ALA A 640 -42.75 55.44 -23.46
N ALA A 641 -43.08 55.68 -22.19
CA ALA A 641 -44.35 56.24 -21.68
C ALA A 641 -44.40 56.07 -20.16
#